data_AF-A0A1X7A7Q2-F1
#
_entry.id   AF-A0A1X7A7Q2-F1
#
_cell.length_a   1.000
_cell.length_b   1.000
_cell.length_c   1.000
_cell.angle_alpha   90.00
_cell.angle_beta   90.00
_cell.angle_gamma   90.00
#
_symmetry.space_group_name_H-M   'P 1'
#
loop_
_entity.id
_entity.type
_entity.pdbx_description
1 polymer ?
#
loop_
_entity_poly.entity_id
_entity_poly.type
_entity_poly.pdbx_seq_one_letter_code
_entity_poly.pdbx_strand_id
1 'polypeptide(L)'
;MGTKFIGVLIISACIIGLAPMAVPYFEQEEDETPPAITADEATERLIKEQQARPDRASVKPVAVQRKRNYEAPDPTDILLAPETGLGLGWGWNAFHGEAIPTHCVQFKRDKPFKGQTSSLGFSEVNDQYELQAAMDMSAEASVKSVGYDVEGEMKFSTETSISGSSLTYLIEAEVLNAPWVALPPGDAGGHSVELTPMAERLAQRDLEQFKDVCGTGYVSATYGGAKLSIVVEIKTSSQDTRSAMSASVSGGGWGTKVSSAMSGSSSSSNEQASREISFFQSGGQPEKLPTTPKDIVEAAETLAGQADKAEKIFRIAVTPYEVLSNWPREESLSGSEVEYEELAALWGSYQALYTDLQDALESPDAFVVPYRNCAETPCTTAFLPATNAKVRDELKDLQDDVLIGLDRLELAARACITAEEMCETNAALYRSPYAYQVAMPVRTCLLLEDFNPDDAKTYKSAKDEVYLTVYGAPIRTKEEPDEQEHGGPLIEEFFPEIELACNGAGLSGTSGVSGALPIFASMMIEETAKGRCALSSLTPGCLSNADIAAWGERIGHQSILLTSAKEVEAVIAAAAEPQQALSSDAANCAFLKDADSWLIGDPGTQLKTSLWVPPICMGTVKQLINDAAETAAPAAAVMEESLSAIEG
;
A
#
# COMPACT_ATOMS: atom_id res chain seq x y z
N MET A 1 -5.52 -47.62 50.57
CA MET A 1 -4.20 -47.56 51.24
C MET A 1 -3.55 -48.94 51.13
N GLY A 2 -2.38 -49.02 50.50
CA GLY A 2 -1.61 -50.26 50.37
C GLY A 2 -0.90 -50.39 49.02
N THR A 3 0.22 -49.68 48.87
CA THR A 3 1.14 -49.76 47.73
C THR A 3 2.01 -51.03 47.78
N LYS A 4 2.15 -51.72 46.64
CA LYS A 4 3.07 -52.83 46.41
C LYS A 4 4.15 -52.43 45.39
N PHE A 5 5.38 -52.29 45.89
CA PHE A 5 6.63 -52.96 45.50
C PHE A 5 6.96 -53.38 44.04
N ILE A 6 8.26 -53.20 43.71
CA ILE A 6 9.15 -53.84 42.69
C ILE A 6 9.19 -53.11 41.32
N GLY A 7 10.33 -52.75 40.74
CA GLY A 7 11.75 -52.94 41.08
C GLY A 7 12.63 -52.35 39.96
N VAL A 8 13.87 -51.95 40.30
CA VAL A 8 14.87 -51.53 39.31
C VAL A 8 16.09 -52.42 39.48
N LEU A 9 16.43 -53.10 38.39
CA LEU A 9 17.46 -54.11 38.27
C LEU A 9 18.69 -53.48 37.63
N ILE A 10 19.82 -53.60 38.32
CA ILE A 10 21.17 -53.17 37.91
C ILE A 10 21.70 -54.14 36.85
N ILE A 11 22.16 -53.63 35.71
CA ILE A 11 23.14 -54.33 34.87
C ILE A 11 24.30 -53.38 34.57
N SER A 12 25.48 -53.86 34.97
CA SER A 12 26.79 -53.27 34.80
C SER A 12 27.56 -54.05 33.72
N ALA A 13 28.59 -53.38 33.18
CA ALA A 13 29.69 -53.88 32.34
C ALA A 13 29.47 -53.91 30.80
N CYS A 14 30.22 -53.11 30.04
CA CYS A 14 31.61 -53.42 29.62
C CYS A 14 32.18 -52.33 28.70
N ILE A 15 33.48 -52.05 28.89
CA ILE A 15 34.34 -51.11 28.17
C ILE A 15 35.13 -51.87 27.10
N ILE A 16 35.16 -51.40 25.84
CA ILE A 16 36.29 -51.48 24.87
C ILE A 16 36.07 -50.30 23.90
N GLY A 17 36.85 -49.22 23.86
CA GLY A 17 38.20 -49.17 23.30
C GLY A 17 38.16 -48.57 21.89
N LEU A 18 38.11 -47.24 21.76
CA LEU A 18 38.30 -46.52 20.50
C LEU A 18 39.34 -45.40 20.69
N ALA A 19 40.35 -45.43 19.83
CA ALA A 19 41.44 -44.47 19.76
C ALA A 19 40.95 -43.09 19.28
N PRO A 20 41.52 -41.98 19.77
CA PRO A 20 41.24 -40.67 19.20
C PRO A 20 42.02 -40.52 17.89
N MET A 21 41.30 -40.38 16.78
CA MET A 21 41.89 -39.85 15.55
C MET A 21 42.18 -38.36 15.77
N ALA A 22 43.45 -37.99 15.57
CA ALA A 22 43.89 -36.60 15.56
C ALA A 22 43.23 -35.87 14.39
N VAL A 23 42.26 -35.01 14.70
CA VAL A 23 41.74 -33.99 13.80
C VAL A 23 42.70 -32.80 13.89
N PRO A 24 43.17 -32.21 12.78
CA PRO A 24 43.98 -31.01 12.84
C PRO A 24 43.17 -29.88 13.48
N TYR A 25 43.71 -29.33 14.57
CA TYR A 25 43.26 -28.10 15.19
C TYR A 25 43.32 -26.99 14.13
N PHE A 26 42.17 -26.54 13.64
CA PHE A 26 42.06 -25.20 13.09
C PHE A 26 41.93 -24.26 14.29
N GLU A 27 42.90 -23.34 14.46
CA GLU A 27 42.71 -22.16 15.29
C GLU A 27 41.50 -21.41 14.74
N GLN A 28 40.38 -21.54 15.44
CA GLN A 28 39.22 -20.71 15.24
C GLN A 28 39.57 -19.36 15.88
N GLU A 29 39.82 -18.34 15.06
CA GLU A 29 39.89 -16.95 15.54
C GLU A 29 38.58 -16.70 16.29
N GLU A 30 38.68 -16.37 17.58
CA GLU A 30 37.54 -15.93 18.37
C GLU A 30 37.00 -14.66 17.70
N ASP A 31 35.81 -14.76 17.10
CA ASP A 31 35.07 -13.59 16.62
C ASP A 31 34.86 -12.67 17.82
N GLU A 32 35.60 -11.56 17.83
CA GLU A 32 35.39 -10.44 18.75
C GLU A 32 33.99 -9.87 18.45
N THR A 33 32.98 -10.47 19.06
CA THR A 33 31.64 -9.90 19.08
C THR A 33 31.75 -8.51 19.69
N PRO A 34 31.38 -7.44 18.96
CA PRO A 34 31.42 -6.10 19.51
C PRO A 34 30.54 -6.08 20.76
N PRO A 35 30.95 -5.38 21.84
CA PRO A 35 30.20 -5.36 23.08
C PRO A 35 28.77 -4.90 22.81
N ALA A 36 27.81 -5.62 23.38
CA ALA A 36 26.39 -5.26 23.28
C ALA A 36 26.21 -3.81 23.75
N ILE A 37 25.70 -2.95 22.87
CA ILE A 37 25.41 -1.55 23.18
C ILE A 37 24.31 -1.55 24.24
N THR A 38 24.58 -0.90 25.37
CA THR A 38 23.58 -0.78 26.43
C THR A 38 22.45 0.18 26.01
N ALA A 39 21.25 0.02 26.57
CA ALA A 39 20.12 0.91 26.29
C ALA A 39 20.45 2.40 26.58
N ASP A 40 21.31 2.64 27.58
CA ASP A 40 21.79 3.98 27.93
C ASP A 40 22.74 4.54 26.85
N GLU A 41 23.66 3.73 26.31
CA GLU A 41 24.55 4.14 25.21
C GLU A 41 23.78 4.38 23.89
N ALA A 42 22.73 3.59 23.63
CA ALA A 42 21.85 3.82 22.49
C ALA A 42 21.09 5.16 22.62
N THR A 43 20.62 5.47 23.84
CA THR A 43 19.94 6.73 24.14
C THR A 43 20.90 7.93 24.02
N GLU A 44 22.14 7.82 24.53
CA GLU A 44 23.15 8.87 24.38
C GLU A 44 23.56 9.12 22.92
N ARG A 45 23.67 8.07 22.10
CA ARG A 45 23.93 8.22 20.67
C ARG A 45 22.81 8.98 19.96
N LEU A 46 21.55 8.66 20.31
CA LEU A 46 20.38 9.33 19.74
C LEU A 46 20.35 10.83 20.10
N ILE A 47 20.61 11.16 21.37
CA ILE A 47 20.67 12.56 21.84
C ILE A 47 21.79 13.31 21.11
N LYS A 48 22.95 12.67 20.93
CA LYS A 48 24.10 13.28 20.24
C LYS A 48 23.84 13.51 18.75
N GLU A 49 23.15 12.61 18.07
CA GLU A 49 22.75 12.79 16.67
C GLU A 49 21.68 13.87 16.51
N GLN A 50 20.72 13.97 17.45
CA GLN A 50 19.74 15.06 17.45
C GLN A 50 20.38 16.43 17.65
N GLN A 51 21.41 16.52 18.50
CA GLN A 51 22.15 17.77 18.76
C GLN A 51 23.13 18.17 17.65
N ALA A 52 23.55 17.23 16.80
CA ALA A 52 24.49 17.50 15.70
C ALA A 52 23.81 18.03 14.42
N ARG A 53 22.48 18.08 14.36
CA ARG A 53 21.75 18.59 13.19
C ARG A 53 21.78 20.13 13.14
N PRO A 54 21.90 20.74 11.94
CA PRO A 54 21.94 22.19 11.79
C PRO A 54 20.66 22.86 12.32
N ASP A 55 20.83 24.08 12.83
CA ASP A 55 19.82 24.86 13.53
C ASP A 55 18.51 25.03 12.72
N ARG A 56 17.40 24.60 13.32
CA ARG A 56 16.03 24.60 12.77
C ARG A 56 15.58 25.98 12.28
N ALA A 57 16.15 27.06 12.81
CA ALA A 57 15.82 28.43 12.41
C ALA A 57 16.24 28.80 10.96
N SER A 58 17.01 27.94 10.27
CA SER A 58 17.50 28.20 8.91
C SER A 58 16.64 27.60 7.78
N VAL A 59 15.69 26.72 8.11
CA VAL A 59 14.80 26.10 7.12
C VAL A 59 13.49 26.89 7.08
N LYS A 60 13.32 27.71 6.04
CA LYS A 60 12.02 28.36 5.78
C LYS A 60 10.98 27.25 5.50
N PRO A 61 9.82 27.24 6.17
CA PRO A 61 8.73 26.35 5.79
C PRO A 61 8.35 26.69 4.34
N VAL A 62 8.47 25.70 3.46
CA VAL A 62 8.08 25.85 2.06
C VAL A 62 6.57 25.71 2.03
N ALA A 63 5.87 26.84 2.14
CA ALA A 63 4.43 26.91 1.90
C ALA A 63 4.16 26.60 0.42
N VAL A 64 3.96 25.32 0.10
CA VAL A 64 3.51 24.88 -1.23
C VAL A 64 2.00 24.67 -1.17
N GLN A 65 1.24 25.73 -1.41
CA GLN A 65 -0.17 25.62 -1.77
C GLN A 65 -0.27 24.86 -3.09
N ARG A 66 -0.71 23.60 -3.04
CA ARG A 66 -1.08 22.80 -4.21
C ARG A 66 -2.25 23.48 -4.92
N LYS A 67 -2.01 23.94 -6.14
CA LYS A 67 -3.05 24.40 -7.06
C LYS A 67 -3.76 23.15 -7.64
N ARG A 68 -4.80 22.63 -6.96
CA ARG A 68 -5.68 21.59 -7.54
C ARG A 68 -6.42 22.19 -8.75
N ASN A 69 -6.42 21.46 -9.86
CA ASN A 69 -7.04 21.90 -11.11
C ASN A 69 -8.58 21.75 -11.05
N TYR A 70 -9.28 22.89 -11.07
CA TYR A 70 -10.57 23.24 -11.72
C TYR A 70 -11.85 22.39 -11.70
N GLU A 71 -11.91 21.20 -11.12
CA GLU A 71 -13.16 20.74 -10.50
C GLU A 71 -12.98 20.94 -9.01
N ALA A 72 -13.64 21.97 -8.45
CA ALA A 72 -13.71 22.08 -7.00
C ALA A 72 -14.45 20.82 -6.55
N PRO A 73 -13.79 19.84 -5.88
CA PRO A 73 -14.50 18.71 -5.32
C PRO A 73 -15.67 19.26 -4.50
N ASP A 74 -16.82 18.59 -4.55
CA ASP A 74 -17.91 18.93 -3.63
C ASP A 74 -17.28 18.95 -2.23
N PRO A 75 -17.27 20.10 -1.54
CA PRO A 75 -16.59 20.24 -0.26
C PRO A 75 -17.26 19.40 0.84
N THR A 76 -18.31 18.65 0.49
CA THR A 76 -19.10 17.87 1.40
C THR A 76 -18.61 16.42 1.44
N ASP A 77 -18.07 16.03 2.59
CA ASP A 77 -17.66 14.64 2.82
C ASP A 77 -18.83 13.81 3.32
N ILE A 78 -19.02 12.62 2.74
CA ILE A 78 -20.02 11.65 3.21
C ILE A 78 -19.31 10.64 4.12
N LEU A 79 -19.63 10.68 5.41
CA LEU A 79 -18.99 9.87 6.44
C LEU A 79 -20.00 8.90 7.07
N LEU A 80 -19.49 7.85 7.72
CA LEU A 80 -20.29 6.98 8.58
C LEU A 80 -20.74 7.76 9.83
N ALA A 81 -22.01 7.60 10.19
CA ALA A 81 -22.58 8.25 11.36
C ALA A 81 -22.12 7.56 12.67
N PRO A 82 -21.73 8.30 13.71
CA PRO A 82 -21.45 7.70 15.01
C PRO A 82 -22.72 7.13 15.66
N GLU A 83 -22.55 6.06 16.45
CA GLU A 83 -23.67 5.38 17.12
C GLU A 83 -24.33 6.21 18.23
N THR A 84 -23.61 7.21 18.77
CA THR A 84 -24.08 8.12 19.83
C THR A 84 -25.26 9.00 19.41
N GLY A 85 -25.64 8.94 18.13
CA GLY A 85 -26.69 9.76 17.54
C GLY A 85 -26.16 11.13 17.14
N LEU A 86 -26.86 11.76 16.21
CA LEU A 86 -26.48 13.05 15.64
C LEU A 86 -27.70 13.82 15.15
N GLY A 87 -27.55 15.14 15.03
CA GLY A 87 -28.58 16.02 14.51
C GLY A 87 -28.05 16.89 13.36
N LEU A 88 -28.95 17.28 12.46
CA LEU A 88 -28.63 18.31 11.47
C LEU A 88 -28.13 19.59 12.15
N GLY A 89 -27.13 20.21 11.55
CA GLY A 89 -26.49 21.44 12.02
C GLY A 89 -25.65 21.28 13.29
N TRP A 90 -25.47 20.06 13.81
CA TRP A 90 -24.46 19.79 14.83
C TRP A 90 -23.08 20.05 14.26
N GLY A 91 -22.17 20.52 15.12
CA GLY A 91 -20.77 20.61 14.79
C GLY A 91 -20.18 19.23 14.54
N TRP A 92 -19.14 19.18 13.71
CA TRP A 92 -18.37 17.98 13.42
C TRP A 92 -16.89 18.31 13.56
N ASN A 93 -16.19 17.58 14.42
CA ASN A 93 -14.75 17.65 14.51
C ASN A 93 -14.16 16.57 13.59
N ALA A 94 -13.69 16.98 12.40
CA ALA A 94 -13.10 16.06 11.43
C ALA A 94 -11.86 15.34 12.00
N PHE A 95 -11.08 16.00 12.88
CA PHE A 95 -9.89 15.41 13.50
C PHE A 95 -10.19 14.31 14.52
N HIS A 96 -11.38 14.35 15.11
CA HIS A 96 -11.78 13.35 16.10
C HIS A 96 -12.82 12.37 15.55
N GLY A 97 -13.41 12.63 14.39
CA GLY A 97 -14.58 11.89 13.91
C GLY A 97 -15.76 12.00 14.87
N GLU A 98 -15.85 13.12 15.59
CA GLU A 98 -16.80 13.31 16.70
C GLU A 98 -17.82 14.38 16.39
N ALA A 99 -19.08 14.07 16.70
CA ALA A 99 -20.16 15.04 16.62
C ALA A 99 -20.17 15.93 17.87
N ILE A 100 -20.15 17.25 17.66
CA ILE A 100 -20.27 18.24 18.73
C ILE A 100 -21.73 18.70 18.79
N PRO A 101 -22.47 18.46 19.88
CA PRO A 101 -23.91 18.71 19.97
C PRO A 101 -24.27 20.20 20.12
N THR A 102 -23.56 21.09 19.42
CA THR A 102 -23.78 22.54 19.34
C THR A 102 -24.28 22.89 17.94
N HIS A 103 -25.31 23.75 17.84
CA HIS A 103 -25.79 24.28 16.56
C HIS A 103 -25.06 25.58 16.22
N CYS A 104 -24.07 25.52 15.34
CA CYS A 104 -23.29 26.69 14.94
C CYS A 104 -23.75 27.33 13.62
N VAL A 105 -24.72 26.72 12.93
CA VAL A 105 -25.35 27.25 11.72
C VAL A 105 -26.84 27.53 11.88
N GLN A 106 -27.35 28.46 11.08
CA GLN A 106 -28.77 28.74 10.92
C GLN A 106 -29.28 28.02 9.67
N PHE A 107 -30.27 27.14 9.85
CA PHE A 107 -30.83 26.35 8.77
C PHE A 107 -32.31 26.02 9.00
N LYS A 108 -32.97 25.58 7.93
CA LYS A 108 -34.27 24.93 7.95
C LYS A 108 -34.08 23.46 7.57
N ARG A 109 -34.62 22.56 8.38
CA ARG A 109 -34.65 21.14 8.06
C ARG A 109 -35.72 20.86 6.99
N ASP A 110 -35.33 20.17 5.93
CA ASP A 110 -36.26 19.66 4.90
C ASP A 110 -35.80 18.31 4.35
N LYS A 111 -36.69 17.62 3.62
CA LYS A 111 -36.41 16.39 2.90
C LYS A 111 -36.76 16.62 1.42
N PRO A 112 -35.92 17.36 0.67
CA PRO A 112 -36.25 17.81 -0.68
C PRO A 112 -36.35 16.66 -1.67
N PHE A 113 -35.64 15.56 -1.40
CA PHE A 113 -35.63 14.36 -2.23
C PHE A 113 -36.59 13.31 -1.67
N LYS A 114 -37.10 12.46 -2.56
CA LYS A 114 -37.88 11.27 -2.22
C LYS A 114 -37.27 10.09 -2.95
N GLY A 115 -37.31 8.92 -2.32
CA GLY A 115 -36.78 7.69 -2.88
C GLY A 115 -35.85 6.97 -1.92
N GLN A 116 -35.41 5.80 -2.37
CA GLN A 116 -34.40 4.98 -1.74
C GLN A 116 -33.40 4.57 -2.82
N THR A 117 -32.12 4.54 -2.47
CA THR A 117 -31.06 3.99 -3.29
C THR A 117 -30.59 2.71 -2.63
N SER A 118 -30.49 1.63 -3.39
CA SER A 118 -29.95 0.35 -2.91
C SER A 118 -28.69 0.01 -3.69
N SER A 119 -27.61 -0.31 -2.97
CA SER A 119 -26.38 -0.85 -3.53
C SER A 119 -26.08 -2.20 -2.91
N LEU A 120 -25.36 -3.03 -3.67
CA LEU A 120 -24.91 -4.33 -3.22
C LEU A 120 -23.48 -4.53 -3.74
N GLY A 121 -22.53 -4.59 -2.81
CA GLY A 121 -21.12 -4.90 -3.03
C GLY A 121 -20.84 -6.37 -2.73
N PHE A 122 -19.88 -6.93 -3.47
CA PHE A 122 -19.31 -8.25 -3.22
C PHE A 122 -17.82 -8.17 -3.48
N SER A 123 -17.02 -8.37 -2.44
CA SER A 123 -15.56 -8.24 -2.49
C SER A 123 -14.90 -9.48 -1.88
N GLU A 124 -13.83 -9.98 -2.50
CA GLU A 124 -12.89 -10.88 -1.83
C GLU A 124 -11.99 -10.02 -0.94
N VAL A 125 -11.79 -10.44 0.31
CA VAL A 125 -10.92 -9.76 1.27
C VAL A 125 -9.89 -10.76 1.78
N ASN A 126 -8.61 -10.42 1.64
CA ASN A 126 -7.50 -11.31 1.97
C ASN A 126 -6.98 -11.08 3.38
N ASP A 127 -7.16 -9.87 3.91
CA ASP A 127 -6.70 -9.49 5.23
C ASP A 127 -7.65 -8.52 5.93
N GLN A 128 -7.29 -8.18 7.16
CA GLN A 128 -8.05 -7.28 8.01
C GLN A 128 -8.13 -5.85 7.48
N TYR A 129 -7.07 -5.38 6.80
CA TYR A 129 -7.01 -4.04 6.24
C TYR A 129 -7.95 -3.93 5.04
N GLU A 130 -7.91 -4.90 4.13
CA GLU A 130 -8.83 -5.01 2.99
C GLU A 130 -10.29 -5.08 3.47
N LEU A 131 -10.58 -5.81 4.55
CA LEU A 131 -11.92 -5.81 5.14
C LEU A 131 -12.34 -4.42 5.63
N GLN A 132 -11.48 -3.74 6.39
CA GLN A 132 -11.79 -2.41 6.90
C GLN A 132 -11.98 -1.39 5.76
N ALA A 133 -11.07 -1.40 4.77
CA ALA A 133 -11.16 -0.57 3.59
C ALA A 133 -12.44 -0.85 2.79
N ALA A 134 -12.77 -2.13 2.57
CA ALA A 134 -13.97 -2.55 1.86
C ALA A 134 -15.27 -2.22 2.63
N MET A 135 -15.19 -2.00 3.95
CA MET A 135 -16.31 -1.55 4.78
C MET A 135 -16.43 0.00 4.87
N ASP A 136 -15.70 0.75 4.04
CA ASP A 136 -15.58 2.22 4.10
C ASP A 136 -15.07 2.74 5.47
N MET A 137 -14.26 1.97 6.19
CA MET A 137 -13.65 2.45 7.44
C MET A 137 -12.45 3.34 7.13
N SER A 138 -12.44 4.56 7.67
CA SER A 138 -11.26 5.42 7.55
C SER A 138 -10.10 4.83 8.34
N ALA A 139 -8.87 5.03 7.84
CA ALA A 139 -7.68 4.54 8.53
C ALA A 139 -7.54 5.13 9.95
N GLU A 140 -8.02 6.36 10.18
CA GLU A 140 -8.10 6.95 11.52
C GLU A 140 -9.05 6.17 12.44
N ALA A 141 -10.22 5.76 11.94
CA ALA A 141 -11.15 4.91 12.68
C ALA A 141 -10.52 3.55 13.01
N SER A 142 -9.78 2.97 12.06
CA SER A 142 -9.02 1.73 12.28
C SER A 142 -7.97 1.89 13.39
N VAL A 143 -7.20 2.98 13.40
CA VAL A 143 -6.20 3.24 14.45
C VAL A 143 -6.84 3.47 15.81
N LYS A 144 -7.94 4.23 15.86
CA LYS A 144 -8.69 4.47 17.11
C LYS A 144 -9.26 3.19 17.72
N SER A 145 -9.63 2.22 16.89
CA SER A 145 -10.17 0.95 17.35
C SER A 145 -9.20 0.10 18.19
N VAL A 146 -7.88 0.33 18.05
CA VAL A 146 -6.86 -0.41 18.80
C VAL A 146 -6.80 0.02 20.27
N GLY A 147 -7.22 1.26 20.61
CA GLY A 147 -7.08 1.83 21.95
C GLY A 147 -8.37 2.10 22.70
N TYR A 148 -9.53 2.05 22.03
CA TYR A 148 -10.82 2.44 22.58
C TYR A 148 -11.87 1.35 22.34
N ASP A 149 -12.79 1.16 23.30
CA ASP A 149 -13.95 0.30 23.12
C ASP A 149 -14.83 0.87 22.00
N VAL A 150 -14.66 0.37 20.78
CA VAL A 150 -15.48 0.73 19.63
C VAL A 150 -16.79 -0.06 19.66
N GLU A 151 -17.88 0.59 19.25
CA GLU A 151 -19.20 -0.03 19.09
C GLU A 151 -19.55 -0.19 17.59
N GLY A 152 -20.57 -0.99 17.29
CA GLY A 152 -21.11 -1.12 15.94
C GLY A 152 -20.19 -1.81 14.92
N GLU A 153 -20.05 -1.17 13.76
CA GLU A 153 -19.40 -1.72 12.56
C GLU A 153 -17.89 -1.89 12.73
N MET A 154 -17.25 -0.95 13.43
CA MET A 154 -15.82 -1.04 13.74
C MET A 154 -15.54 -2.29 14.58
N LYS A 155 -16.35 -2.51 15.63
CA LYS A 155 -16.25 -3.69 16.48
C LYS A 155 -16.40 -4.97 15.67
N PHE A 156 -17.40 -5.01 14.78
CA PHE A 156 -17.60 -6.14 13.88
C PHE A 156 -16.37 -6.41 13.01
N SER A 157 -15.76 -5.38 12.41
CA SER A 157 -14.54 -5.54 11.63
C SER A 157 -13.42 -6.14 12.49
N THR A 158 -13.20 -5.62 13.70
CA THR A 158 -12.10 -6.05 14.59
C THR A 158 -12.31 -7.43 15.21
N GLU A 159 -13.56 -7.83 15.45
CA GLU A 159 -13.89 -9.15 16.00
C GLU A 159 -13.93 -10.24 14.91
N THR A 160 -14.02 -9.85 13.64
CA THR A 160 -13.99 -10.78 12.51
C THR A 160 -12.56 -11.17 12.19
N SER A 161 -12.12 -12.34 12.64
CA SER A 161 -10.80 -12.87 12.33
C SER A 161 -10.71 -13.28 10.86
N ILE A 162 -9.90 -12.60 10.07
CA ILE A 162 -9.55 -13.01 8.71
C ILE A 162 -8.22 -13.76 8.74
N SER A 163 -8.19 -14.96 8.17
CA SER A 163 -6.94 -15.71 7.93
C SER A 163 -6.57 -15.61 6.45
N GLY A 164 -5.31 -15.28 6.14
CA GLY A 164 -4.80 -15.32 4.76
C GLY A 164 -4.82 -16.74 4.15
N SER A 165 -4.96 -17.78 4.97
CA SER A 165 -5.13 -19.17 4.52
C SER A 165 -6.59 -19.53 4.18
N SER A 166 -7.53 -18.60 4.39
CA SER A 166 -8.96 -18.80 4.18
C SER A 166 -9.43 -17.95 3.01
N LEU A 167 -10.48 -18.40 2.33
CA LEU A 167 -11.14 -17.59 1.31
C LEU A 167 -12.24 -16.79 1.98
N THR A 168 -12.05 -15.48 2.11
CA THR A 168 -13.00 -14.59 2.80
C THR A 168 -13.68 -13.67 1.81
N TYR A 169 -15.01 -13.62 1.88
CA TYR A 169 -15.82 -12.71 1.09
C TYR A 169 -16.59 -11.75 1.99
N LEU A 170 -16.56 -10.47 1.64
CA LEU A 170 -17.43 -9.45 2.19
C LEU A 170 -18.60 -9.22 1.23
N ILE A 171 -19.82 -9.34 1.76
CA ILE A 171 -21.06 -9.01 1.07
C ILE A 171 -21.66 -7.80 1.79
N GLU A 172 -21.76 -6.68 1.09
CA GLU A 172 -22.35 -5.47 1.64
C GLU A 172 -23.61 -5.11 0.89
N ALA A 173 -24.74 -5.05 1.57
CA ALA A 173 -25.97 -4.48 1.04
C ALA A 173 -26.26 -3.18 1.78
N GLU A 174 -26.46 -2.09 1.04
CA GLU A 174 -26.74 -0.79 1.62
C GLU A 174 -28.01 -0.22 1.01
N VAL A 175 -28.88 0.32 1.86
CA VAL A 175 -30.07 1.06 1.45
C VAL A 175 -30.03 2.43 2.10
N LEU A 176 -29.97 3.46 1.26
CA LEU A 176 -30.02 4.86 1.64
C LEU A 176 -31.41 5.42 1.33
N ASN A 177 -32.13 5.84 2.36
CA ASN A 177 -33.33 6.66 2.22
C ASN A 177 -32.94 8.09 1.85
N ALA A 178 -33.87 8.82 1.21
CA ALA A 178 -33.65 10.23 0.91
C ALA A 178 -33.21 11.02 2.17
N PRO A 179 -32.16 11.85 2.06
CA PRO A 179 -31.58 12.51 3.22
C PRO A 179 -32.47 13.62 3.75
N TRP A 180 -32.36 13.86 5.06
CA TRP A 180 -32.73 15.16 5.61
C TRP A 180 -31.58 16.12 5.37
N VAL A 181 -31.88 17.33 4.91
CA VAL A 181 -30.87 18.33 4.53
C VAL A 181 -31.09 19.62 5.32
N ALA A 182 -29.98 20.26 5.71
CA ALA A 182 -29.94 21.61 6.24
C ALA A 182 -30.01 22.63 5.09
N LEU A 183 -31.19 23.18 4.85
CA LEU A 183 -31.43 24.18 3.81
C LEU A 183 -31.33 25.61 4.37
N PRO A 184 -31.10 26.63 3.52
CA PRO A 184 -31.17 28.02 3.94
C PRO A 184 -32.52 28.37 4.60
N PRO A 185 -32.55 29.23 5.63
CA PRO A 185 -33.78 29.70 6.26
C PRO A 185 -34.54 30.65 5.31
N GLY A 186 -35.35 30.07 4.43
CA GLY A 186 -35.99 30.76 3.29
C GLY A 186 -36.91 31.95 3.61
N ASP A 187 -37.31 32.15 4.86
CA ASP A 187 -38.21 33.25 5.26
C ASP A 187 -37.46 34.59 5.45
N ALA A 188 -36.12 34.58 5.51
CA ALA A 188 -35.29 35.76 5.80
C ALA A 188 -34.54 36.33 4.58
N GLY A 189 -34.79 35.81 3.37
CA GLY A 189 -34.03 36.19 2.17
C GLY A 189 -32.59 35.65 2.12
N GLY A 190 -32.22 34.75 3.04
CA GLY A 190 -30.95 34.03 3.00
C GLY A 190 -30.93 33.02 1.85
N HIS A 191 -29.90 33.11 1.00
CA HIS A 191 -29.68 32.18 -0.11
C HIS A 191 -28.77 31.00 0.28
N SER A 192 -28.20 31.03 1.48
CA SER A 192 -27.23 30.05 1.98
C SER A 192 -27.49 29.72 3.45
N VAL A 193 -26.98 28.57 3.88
CA VAL A 193 -26.75 28.30 5.30
C VAL A 193 -25.68 29.29 5.76
N GLU A 194 -25.81 29.80 6.98
CA GLU A 194 -24.91 30.82 7.55
C GLU A 194 -24.57 30.46 8.99
N LEU A 195 -23.42 30.92 9.48
CA LEU A 195 -23.09 30.82 10.90
C LEU A 195 -24.14 31.56 11.76
N THR A 196 -24.37 31.07 12.97
CA THR A 196 -25.11 31.83 13.98
C THR A 196 -24.29 33.08 14.38
N PRO A 197 -24.93 34.17 14.87
CA PRO A 197 -24.19 35.36 15.30
C PRO A 197 -23.22 35.12 16.47
N MET A 198 -23.38 34.03 17.21
CA MET A 198 -22.42 33.60 18.23
C MET A 198 -21.20 32.95 17.57
N ALA A 199 -21.44 31.97 16.71
CA ALA A 199 -20.41 31.21 16.01
C ALA A 199 -19.55 32.11 15.10
N GLU A 200 -20.16 33.06 14.38
CA GLU A 200 -19.44 34.05 13.57
C GLU A 200 -18.48 34.91 14.40
N ARG A 201 -18.92 35.36 15.58
CA ARG A 201 -18.07 36.15 16.50
C ARG A 201 -16.93 35.33 17.09
N LEU A 202 -17.13 34.03 17.30
CA LEU A 202 -16.07 33.13 17.74
C LEU A 202 -15.06 32.94 16.61
N ALA A 203 -15.51 32.57 15.41
CA ALA A 203 -14.65 32.36 14.24
C ALA A 203 -13.79 33.60 13.92
N GLN A 204 -14.32 34.82 14.13
CA GLN A 204 -13.57 36.07 13.92
C GLN A 204 -12.57 36.42 15.04
N ARG A 205 -12.77 35.94 16.26
CA ARG A 205 -11.96 36.36 17.42
C ARG A 205 -10.96 35.32 17.87
N ASP A 206 -11.35 34.06 17.78
CA ASP A 206 -10.67 32.92 18.36
C ASP A 206 -11.10 31.66 17.60
N LEU A 207 -10.34 31.32 16.56
CA LEU A 207 -10.66 30.19 15.70
C LEU A 207 -10.52 28.85 16.45
N GLU A 208 -9.59 28.75 17.39
CA GLU A 208 -9.40 27.56 18.22
C GLU A 208 -10.63 27.32 19.09
N GLN A 209 -11.06 28.34 19.84
CA GLN A 209 -12.29 28.26 20.61
C GLN A 209 -13.53 28.01 19.73
N PHE A 210 -13.56 28.53 18.50
CA PHE A 210 -14.60 28.17 17.55
C PHE A 210 -14.59 26.67 17.24
N LYS A 211 -13.42 26.09 16.92
CA LYS A 211 -13.29 24.67 16.58
C LYS A 211 -13.64 23.76 17.77
N ASP A 212 -13.32 24.16 19.00
CA ASP A 212 -13.72 23.40 20.18
C ASP A 212 -15.25 23.37 20.38
N VAL A 213 -15.92 24.48 20.06
CA VAL A 213 -17.37 24.65 20.29
C VAL A 213 -18.20 24.15 19.11
N CYS A 214 -17.70 24.30 17.89
CA CYS A 214 -18.41 24.10 16.63
C CYS A 214 -17.82 23.00 15.75
N GLY A 215 -16.59 22.56 16.00
CA GLY A 215 -15.86 21.65 15.11
C GLY A 215 -15.28 22.35 13.89
N THR A 216 -14.83 21.56 12.93
CA THR A 216 -14.30 22.00 11.63
C THR A 216 -15.37 22.05 10.54
N GLY A 217 -16.46 21.31 10.71
CA GLY A 217 -17.62 21.35 9.83
C GLY A 217 -18.94 21.24 10.58
N TYR A 218 -20.04 21.18 9.84
CA TYR A 218 -21.36 20.90 10.40
C TYR A 218 -22.06 19.79 9.61
N VAL A 219 -22.93 19.05 10.30
CA VAL A 219 -23.76 18.00 9.68
C VAL A 219 -24.81 18.66 8.78
N SER A 220 -24.55 18.67 7.47
CA SER A 220 -25.39 19.32 6.46
C SER A 220 -26.49 18.40 5.92
N ALA A 221 -26.25 17.09 5.92
CA ALA A 221 -27.28 16.09 5.64
C ALA A 221 -27.15 14.85 6.53
N THR A 222 -28.26 14.19 6.76
CA THR A 222 -28.30 12.89 7.45
C THR A 222 -29.03 11.89 6.58
N TYR A 223 -28.38 10.76 6.30
CA TYR A 223 -28.94 9.67 5.52
C TYR A 223 -29.43 8.58 6.46
N GLY A 224 -30.73 8.35 6.43
CA GLY A 224 -31.35 7.21 7.09
C GLY A 224 -31.31 5.98 6.18
N GLY A 225 -31.41 4.80 6.76
CA GLY A 225 -31.70 3.58 6.02
C GLY A 225 -31.21 2.34 6.76
N ALA A 226 -30.63 1.39 6.04
CA ALA A 226 -30.01 0.20 6.62
C ALA A 226 -28.77 -0.23 5.83
N LYS A 227 -27.73 -0.67 6.54
CA LYS A 227 -26.53 -1.32 6.00
C LYS A 227 -26.44 -2.74 6.56
N LEU A 228 -26.09 -3.68 5.70
CA LEU A 228 -25.91 -5.09 6.01
C LEU A 228 -24.53 -5.51 5.51
N SER A 229 -23.65 -5.92 6.42
CA SER A 229 -22.31 -6.43 6.10
C SER A 229 -22.23 -7.88 6.56
N ILE A 230 -21.86 -8.77 5.65
CA ILE A 230 -21.76 -10.21 5.90
C ILE A 230 -20.39 -10.66 5.46
N VAL A 231 -19.62 -11.22 6.39
CA VAL A 231 -18.33 -11.83 6.10
C VAL A 231 -18.50 -13.34 6.08
N VAL A 232 -18.12 -13.97 4.96
CA VAL A 232 -18.16 -15.41 4.77
C VAL A 232 -16.73 -15.91 4.66
N GLU A 233 -16.24 -16.56 5.71
CA GLU A 233 -14.94 -17.22 5.73
C GLU A 233 -15.11 -18.69 5.33
N ILE A 234 -14.38 -19.12 4.30
CA ILE A 234 -14.35 -20.51 3.84
C ILE A 234 -12.97 -21.07 4.10
N LYS A 235 -12.87 -21.96 5.10
CA LYS A 235 -11.63 -22.65 5.44
C LYS A 235 -11.47 -23.84 4.50
N THR A 236 -10.52 -23.72 3.57
CA THR A 236 -10.15 -24.77 2.62
C THR A 236 -8.65 -25.03 2.73
N SER A 237 -8.26 -26.31 2.76
CA SER A 237 -6.86 -26.75 2.67
C SER A 237 -6.36 -26.82 1.22
N SER A 238 -7.29 -26.78 0.25
CA SER A 238 -7.02 -27.01 -1.16
C SER A 238 -7.07 -25.72 -1.96
N GLN A 239 -5.94 -25.39 -2.61
CA GLN A 239 -5.85 -24.24 -3.50
C GLN A 239 -6.67 -24.41 -4.78
N ASP A 240 -6.71 -25.62 -5.37
CA ASP A 240 -7.58 -25.90 -6.51
C ASP A 240 -9.04 -25.55 -6.19
N THR A 241 -9.45 -25.82 -4.96
CA THR A 241 -10.78 -25.45 -4.46
C THR A 241 -10.93 -23.93 -4.34
N ARG A 242 -9.90 -23.21 -3.86
CA ARG A 242 -9.89 -21.73 -3.80
C ARG A 242 -10.00 -21.12 -5.20
N SER A 243 -9.16 -21.54 -6.14
CA SER A 243 -9.16 -21.04 -7.53
C SER A 243 -10.48 -21.36 -8.24
N ALA A 244 -11.03 -22.57 -8.05
CA ALA A 244 -12.32 -22.94 -8.60
C ALA A 244 -13.47 -22.09 -8.00
N MET A 245 -13.40 -21.78 -6.70
CA MET A 245 -14.38 -20.93 -6.03
C MET A 245 -14.30 -19.48 -6.53
N SER A 246 -13.12 -18.88 -6.57
CA SER A 246 -12.92 -17.50 -7.06
C SER A 246 -13.36 -17.36 -8.53
N ALA A 247 -13.00 -18.33 -9.39
CA ALA A 247 -13.48 -18.37 -10.78
C ALA A 247 -15.01 -18.53 -10.91
N SER A 248 -15.66 -19.24 -9.98
CA SER A 248 -17.12 -19.38 -9.97
C SER A 248 -17.84 -18.09 -9.56
N VAL A 249 -17.15 -17.20 -8.84
CA VAL A 249 -17.67 -15.93 -8.35
C VAL A 249 -17.56 -14.83 -9.42
N SER A 250 -16.53 -14.85 -10.27
CA SER A 250 -16.38 -13.82 -11.30
C SER A 250 -17.42 -13.90 -12.43
N GLY A 251 -18.01 -15.07 -12.69
CA GLY A 251 -18.86 -15.33 -13.87
C GLY A 251 -20.39 -15.14 -13.74
N GLY A 252 -20.93 -14.80 -12.57
CA GLY A 252 -22.39 -14.76 -12.33
C GLY A 252 -22.94 -13.38 -11.92
N GLY A 253 -24.26 -13.15 -12.04
CA GLY A 253 -24.91 -12.05 -11.32
C GLY A 253 -24.85 -12.28 -9.81
N TRP A 254 -24.90 -11.23 -8.98
CA TRP A 254 -24.60 -11.32 -7.52
C TRP A 254 -25.28 -12.49 -6.79
N GLY A 255 -26.57 -12.76 -7.05
CA GLY A 255 -27.30 -13.84 -6.39
C GLY A 255 -26.77 -15.22 -6.80
N THR A 256 -26.31 -15.34 -8.05
CA THR A 256 -25.55 -16.49 -8.53
C THR A 256 -24.15 -16.52 -7.92
N LYS A 257 -23.44 -15.39 -7.78
CA LYS A 257 -22.11 -15.33 -7.13
C LYS A 257 -22.16 -15.85 -5.69
N VAL A 258 -23.08 -15.33 -4.88
CA VAL A 258 -23.28 -15.76 -3.48
C VAL A 258 -23.68 -17.24 -3.44
N SER A 259 -24.63 -17.66 -4.29
CA SER A 259 -25.04 -19.05 -4.35
C SER A 259 -23.90 -19.97 -4.80
N SER A 260 -23.06 -19.57 -5.74
CA SER A 260 -21.92 -20.35 -6.24
C SER A 260 -20.80 -20.45 -5.21
N ALA A 261 -20.36 -19.33 -4.63
CA ALA A 261 -19.35 -19.28 -3.56
C ALA A 261 -19.72 -20.23 -2.42
N MET A 262 -21.01 -20.28 -2.09
CA MET A 262 -21.50 -21.11 -1.00
C MET A 262 -22.06 -22.47 -1.42
N SER A 263 -22.28 -22.77 -2.70
CA SER A 263 -22.72 -24.11 -3.13
C SER A 263 -21.57 -24.98 -3.62
N GLY A 264 -20.38 -24.38 -3.82
CA GLY A 264 -19.08 -25.02 -4.06
C GLY A 264 -19.20 -26.50 -4.34
N SER A 265 -19.52 -26.83 -5.59
CA SER A 265 -19.93 -28.14 -6.12
C SER A 265 -19.80 -29.30 -5.13
N SER A 266 -20.85 -29.52 -4.34
CA SER A 266 -21.03 -30.66 -3.42
C SER A 266 -21.05 -32.04 -4.11
N SER A 267 -20.76 -32.10 -5.41
CA SER A 267 -20.68 -33.34 -6.18
C SER A 267 -19.34 -34.03 -5.94
N SER A 268 -19.27 -34.71 -4.80
CA SER A 268 -19.02 -36.16 -4.74
C SER A 268 -17.77 -36.72 -4.06
N SER A 269 -16.78 -35.96 -3.54
CA SER A 269 -15.66 -36.67 -2.87
C SER A 269 -14.85 -36.02 -1.74
N ASN A 270 -14.67 -34.70 -1.61
CA ASN A 270 -13.62 -34.20 -0.69
C ASN A 270 -14.10 -33.16 0.32
N GLU A 271 -13.75 -33.44 1.58
CA GLU A 271 -13.48 -32.58 2.75
C GLU A 271 -14.49 -31.48 3.12
N GLN A 272 -14.88 -31.50 4.40
CA GLN A 272 -15.75 -30.51 5.05
C GLN A 272 -15.04 -29.15 5.07
N ALA A 273 -15.14 -28.37 3.99
CA ALA A 273 -14.82 -26.95 4.06
C ALA A 273 -15.72 -26.34 5.15
N SER A 274 -15.11 -25.94 6.27
CA SER A 274 -15.86 -25.27 7.33
C SER A 274 -16.12 -23.83 6.91
N ARG A 275 -17.30 -23.35 7.26
CA ARG A 275 -17.76 -22.01 6.88
C ARG A 275 -18.15 -21.28 8.12
N GLU A 276 -17.62 -20.08 8.24
CA GLU A 276 -17.95 -19.14 9.30
C GLU A 276 -18.64 -17.95 8.65
N ILE A 277 -19.81 -17.59 9.18
CA ILE A 277 -20.61 -16.48 8.67
C ILE A 277 -20.75 -15.49 9.81
N SER A 278 -20.11 -14.35 9.65
CA SER A 278 -20.22 -13.20 10.54
C SER A 278 -21.18 -12.20 9.91
N PHE A 279 -22.12 -11.70 10.71
CA PHE A 279 -23.19 -10.81 10.26
C PHE A 279 -23.25 -9.56 11.12
N PHE A 280 -23.33 -8.42 10.46
CA PHE A 280 -23.59 -7.13 11.08
C PHE A 280 -24.65 -6.37 10.28
N GLN A 281 -25.64 -5.82 10.99
CA GLN A 281 -26.66 -4.98 10.37
C GLN A 281 -26.89 -3.72 11.21
N SER A 282 -26.74 -2.56 10.57
CA SER A 282 -27.02 -1.25 11.14
C SER A 282 -28.29 -0.70 10.50
N GLY A 283 -29.34 -0.49 11.31
CA GLY A 283 -30.65 -0.09 10.81
C GLY A 283 -31.48 -1.25 10.24
N GLY A 284 -32.77 -1.00 10.02
CA GLY A 284 -33.72 -2.06 9.72
C GLY A 284 -34.00 -2.98 10.92
N GLN A 285 -34.91 -3.93 10.73
CA GLN A 285 -35.20 -4.98 11.71
C GLN A 285 -35.08 -6.33 11.00
N PRO A 286 -33.97 -7.07 11.20
CA PRO A 286 -33.80 -8.36 10.57
C PRO A 286 -34.89 -9.32 11.06
N GLU A 287 -35.64 -9.90 10.13
CA GLU A 287 -36.68 -10.89 10.46
C GLU A 287 -36.09 -12.24 10.87
N LYS A 288 -34.91 -12.56 10.32
CA LYS A 288 -34.18 -13.82 10.53
C LYS A 288 -32.68 -13.57 10.40
N LEU A 289 -31.88 -14.22 11.25
CA LEU A 289 -30.42 -14.24 11.10
C LEU A 289 -30.03 -15.13 9.90
N PRO A 290 -29.23 -14.63 8.95
CA PRO A 290 -28.85 -15.40 7.78
C PRO A 290 -27.82 -16.46 8.15
N THR A 291 -28.21 -17.74 8.09
CA THR A 291 -27.32 -18.87 8.37
C THR A 291 -27.07 -19.74 7.15
N THR A 292 -27.72 -19.43 6.03
CA THR A 292 -27.58 -20.16 4.77
C THR A 292 -27.42 -19.17 3.60
N PRO A 293 -26.93 -19.63 2.44
CA PRO A 293 -26.74 -18.75 1.28
C PRO A 293 -28.03 -18.12 0.80
N LYS A 294 -29.12 -18.90 0.85
CA LYS A 294 -30.45 -18.41 0.52
C LYS A 294 -30.90 -17.32 1.48
N ASP A 295 -30.62 -17.48 2.78
CA ASP A 295 -30.98 -16.49 3.78
C ASP A 295 -30.20 -15.18 3.62
N ILE A 296 -28.94 -15.24 3.16
CA ILE A 296 -28.13 -14.05 2.84
C ILE A 296 -28.74 -13.26 1.70
N VAL A 297 -29.10 -13.94 0.61
CA VAL A 297 -29.79 -13.32 -0.55
C VAL A 297 -31.11 -12.70 -0.11
N GLU A 298 -31.91 -13.43 0.67
CA GLU A 298 -33.20 -12.94 1.19
C GLU A 298 -33.04 -11.75 2.16
N ALA A 299 -31.99 -11.75 2.99
CA ALA A 299 -31.69 -10.62 3.87
C ALA A 299 -31.34 -9.36 3.07
N ALA A 300 -30.53 -9.48 2.01
CA ALA A 300 -30.20 -8.37 1.13
C ALA A 300 -31.43 -7.87 0.34
N GLU A 301 -32.24 -8.78 -0.21
CA GLU A 301 -33.46 -8.44 -0.97
C GLU A 301 -34.52 -7.72 -0.11
N THR A 302 -34.65 -8.11 1.15
CA THR A 302 -35.64 -7.52 2.06
C THR A 302 -35.16 -6.26 2.77
N LEU A 303 -33.86 -5.93 2.66
CA LEU A 303 -33.24 -4.82 3.39
C LEU A 303 -33.93 -3.47 3.13
N ALA A 304 -34.37 -3.19 1.90
CA ALA A 304 -35.07 -1.94 1.59
C ALA A 304 -36.40 -1.80 2.34
N GLY A 305 -37.16 -2.89 2.43
CA GLY A 305 -38.40 -2.92 3.21
C GLY A 305 -38.16 -2.83 4.71
N GLN A 306 -37.02 -3.34 5.20
CA GLN A 306 -36.60 -3.18 6.59
C GLN A 306 -36.17 -1.73 6.89
N ALA A 307 -35.41 -1.11 5.99
CA ALA A 307 -34.96 0.27 6.08
C ALA A 307 -36.13 1.28 6.09
N ASP A 308 -37.21 1.02 5.36
CA ASP A 308 -38.42 1.85 5.38
C ASP A 308 -39.14 1.80 6.74
N LYS A 309 -39.18 0.63 7.38
CA LYS A 309 -39.87 0.43 8.67
C LYS A 309 -39.07 0.94 9.87
N ALA A 310 -37.75 0.83 9.82
CA ALA A 310 -36.86 1.09 10.94
C ALA A 310 -35.53 1.72 10.48
N GLU A 311 -35.61 2.89 9.84
CA GLU A 311 -34.40 3.60 9.43
C GLU A 311 -33.52 3.98 10.63
N LYS A 312 -32.20 3.72 10.51
CA LYS A 312 -31.17 4.29 11.40
C LYS A 312 -30.37 5.30 10.58
N ILE A 313 -29.94 6.39 11.20
CA ILE A 313 -28.97 7.29 10.57
C ILE A 313 -27.62 6.59 10.62
N PHE A 314 -27.06 6.25 9.45
CA PHE A 314 -25.77 5.55 9.37
C PHE A 314 -24.76 6.24 8.44
N ARG A 315 -25.19 7.22 7.63
CA ARG A 315 -24.29 8.17 6.94
C ARG A 315 -24.68 9.63 7.22
N ILE A 316 -23.68 10.50 7.19
CA ILE A 316 -23.83 11.95 7.28
C ILE A 316 -23.07 12.62 6.15
N ALA A 317 -23.58 13.76 5.72
CA ALA A 317 -22.81 14.72 4.94
C ALA A 317 -22.31 15.80 5.90
N VAL A 318 -21.00 16.05 5.89
CA VAL A 318 -20.38 17.12 6.65
C VAL A 318 -19.94 18.20 5.68
N THR A 319 -20.39 19.43 5.91
CA THR A 319 -19.97 20.59 5.10
C THR A 319 -19.04 21.46 5.94
N PRO A 320 -17.86 21.83 5.41
CA PRO A 320 -16.91 22.71 6.10
C PRO A 320 -17.53 24.11 6.32
N TYR A 321 -17.15 24.79 7.39
CA TYR A 321 -17.69 26.13 7.65
C TYR A 321 -17.15 27.18 6.66
N GLU A 322 -16.01 26.90 6.03
CA GLU A 322 -15.30 27.73 5.07
C GLU A 322 -16.13 28.06 3.82
N VAL A 323 -17.10 27.21 3.48
CA VAL A 323 -17.97 27.43 2.31
C VAL A 323 -19.15 28.35 2.61
N LEU A 324 -19.39 28.68 3.89
CA LEU A 324 -20.48 29.56 4.29
C LEU A 324 -20.21 31.00 3.84
N SER A 325 -21.27 31.69 3.42
CA SER A 325 -21.17 33.05 2.87
C SER A 325 -20.60 34.06 3.89
N ASN A 326 -20.83 33.83 5.18
CA ASN A 326 -20.36 34.68 6.29
C ASN A 326 -19.14 34.11 7.04
N TRP A 327 -18.41 33.14 6.47
CA TRP A 327 -17.14 32.70 7.03
C TRP A 327 -16.06 33.80 6.95
N PRO A 328 -15.25 34.02 8.00
CA PRO A 328 -14.13 34.96 7.93
C PRO A 328 -13.07 34.50 6.92
N ARG A 329 -12.92 35.22 5.80
CA ARG A 329 -12.01 34.86 4.69
C ARG A 329 -10.56 35.33 4.88
N GLU A 330 -10.05 35.35 6.11
CA GLU A 330 -8.65 35.68 6.31
C GLU A 330 -7.75 34.55 5.77
N GLU A 331 -6.71 34.89 5.01
CA GLU A 331 -5.87 33.96 4.24
C GLU A 331 -5.08 32.93 5.08
N SER A 332 -5.21 32.93 6.41
CA SER A 332 -4.36 32.15 7.33
C SER A 332 -5.08 31.04 8.11
N LEU A 333 -6.29 30.64 7.73
CA LEU A 333 -7.11 29.72 8.55
C LEU A 333 -7.12 28.25 8.10
N SER A 334 -6.40 27.87 7.04
CA SER A 334 -6.28 26.47 6.63
C SER A 334 -5.35 25.70 7.58
N GLY A 335 -5.93 24.98 8.54
CA GLY A 335 -5.20 24.00 9.37
C GLY A 335 -4.77 22.79 8.53
N SER A 336 -3.70 22.12 8.96
CA SER A 336 -3.03 21.02 8.25
C SER A 336 -3.80 19.69 8.32
N GLU A 337 -4.85 19.50 7.50
CA GLU A 337 -5.47 18.17 7.32
C GLU A 337 -4.53 17.15 6.63
N VAL A 338 -3.51 17.64 5.92
CA VAL A 338 -2.58 16.83 5.11
C VAL A 338 -1.73 15.86 5.95
N GLU A 339 -1.51 16.12 7.23
CA GLU A 339 -0.51 15.37 8.04
C GLU A 339 -1.04 14.05 8.60
N TYR A 340 -2.35 13.91 8.82
CA TYR A 340 -2.95 12.68 9.34
C TYR A 340 -3.07 11.60 8.26
N GLU A 341 -3.46 11.98 7.05
CA GLU A 341 -3.50 11.07 5.89
C GLU A 341 -2.11 10.46 5.64
N GLU A 342 -1.05 11.28 5.77
CA GLU A 342 0.33 10.82 5.62
C GLU A 342 0.72 9.80 6.70
N LEU A 343 0.37 10.05 7.98
CA LEU A 343 0.68 9.14 9.07
C LEU A 343 -0.10 7.83 8.95
N ALA A 344 -1.38 7.89 8.58
CA ALA A 344 -2.23 6.73 8.37
C ALA A 344 -1.75 5.85 7.20
N ALA A 345 -1.41 6.48 6.06
CA ALA A 345 -0.86 5.78 4.90
C ALA A 345 0.47 5.10 5.23
N LEU A 346 1.31 5.76 6.03
CA LEU A 346 2.59 5.21 6.49
C LEU A 346 2.39 4.02 7.43
N TRP A 347 1.46 4.11 8.39
CA TRP A 347 1.12 3.01 9.29
C TRP A 347 0.57 1.79 8.51
N GLY A 348 -0.39 2.00 7.61
CA GLY A 348 -0.94 0.91 6.78
C GLY A 348 0.14 0.20 5.94
N SER A 349 1.07 0.97 5.37
CA SER A 349 2.19 0.41 4.60
C SER A 349 3.13 -0.45 5.45
N TYR A 350 3.40 -0.04 6.69
CA TYR A 350 4.22 -0.81 7.62
C TYR A 350 3.51 -2.07 8.12
N GLN A 351 2.19 -2.00 8.31
CA GLN A 351 1.39 -3.15 8.73
C GLN A 351 1.39 -4.25 7.66
N ALA A 352 1.23 -3.86 6.39
CA ALA A 352 1.32 -4.78 5.26
C ALA A 352 2.70 -5.46 5.20
N LEU A 353 3.79 -4.69 5.33
CA LEU A 353 5.16 -5.24 5.37
C LEU A 353 5.35 -6.26 6.49
N TYR A 354 4.80 -5.99 7.68
CA TYR A 354 4.88 -6.91 8.81
C TYR A 354 4.17 -8.24 8.51
N THR A 355 2.96 -8.18 7.95
CA THR A 355 2.17 -9.35 7.56
C THR A 355 2.89 -10.18 6.50
N ASP A 356 3.45 -9.55 5.48
CA ASP A 356 4.19 -10.24 4.41
C ASP A 356 5.45 -10.94 4.95
N LEU A 357 6.18 -10.29 5.87
CA LEU A 357 7.34 -10.89 6.54
C LEU A 357 6.93 -12.08 7.43
N GLN A 358 5.78 -11.96 8.10
CA GLN A 358 5.23 -13.04 8.89
C GLN A 358 4.87 -14.26 8.02
N ASP A 359 4.20 -14.07 6.87
CA ASP A 359 3.91 -15.17 5.93
C ASP A 359 5.20 -15.84 5.45
N ALA A 360 6.22 -15.07 5.11
CA ALA A 360 7.51 -15.63 4.70
C ALA A 360 8.23 -16.42 5.81
N LEU A 361 8.07 -16.02 7.08
CA LEU A 361 8.65 -16.71 8.22
C LEU A 361 7.87 -17.97 8.63
N GLU A 362 6.55 -17.99 8.40
CA GLU A 362 5.65 -19.12 8.65
C GLU A 362 5.69 -20.16 7.52
N SER A 363 5.86 -19.71 6.28
CA SER A 363 5.87 -20.52 5.05
C SER A 363 7.19 -20.44 4.27
N PRO A 364 8.37 -20.66 4.89
CA PRO A 364 9.67 -20.31 4.31
C PRO A 364 10.07 -21.07 3.03
N ASP A 365 9.43 -22.19 2.72
CA ASP A 365 9.64 -22.92 1.46
C ASP A 365 9.00 -22.22 0.25
N ALA A 366 7.99 -21.38 0.49
CA ALA A 366 7.29 -20.63 -0.55
C ALA A 366 8.04 -19.36 -0.97
N PHE A 367 9.14 -19.01 -0.30
CA PHE A 367 9.81 -17.73 -0.46
C PHE A 367 11.33 -17.86 -0.66
N VAL A 368 11.87 -16.89 -1.40
CA VAL A 368 13.30 -16.70 -1.65
C VAL A 368 13.66 -15.23 -1.45
N VAL A 369 14.85 -14.97 -0.93
CA VAL A 369 15.33 -13.62 -0.61
C VAL A 369 16.55 -13.30 -1.49
N PRO A 370 16.63 -12.10 -2.08
CA PRO A 370 17.84 -11.68 -2.79
C PRO A 370 18.99 -11.50 -1.79
N TYR A 371 19.99 -12.37 -1.89
CA TYR A 371 21.18 -12.36 -1.05
C TYR A 371 22.40 -11.91 -1.87
N ARG A 372 23.12 -10.92 -1.35
CA ARG A 372 24.35 -10.42 -1.96
C ARG A 372 25.56 -11.04 -1.28
N ASN A 373 26.27 -11.91 -1.99
CA ASN A 373 27.53 -12.46 -1.55
C ASN A 373 28.71 -11.58 -2.01
N CYS A 374 29.27 -10.83 -1.06
CA CYS A 374 30.45 -9.98 -1.30
C CYS A 374 31.77 -10.61 -0.83
N ALA A 375 31.80 -11.92 -0.53
CA ALA A 375 33.04 -12.62 -0.22
C ALA A 375 34.00 -12.68 -1.42
N GLU A 376 33.45 -12.64 -2.63
CA GLU A 376 34.18 -12.57 -3.90
C GLU A 376 33.95 -11.21 -4.55
N THR A 377 34.97 -10.68 -5.24
CA THR A 377 34.86 -9.45 -6.03
C THR A 377 34.86 -9.81 -7.52
N PRO A 378 33.83 -9.42 -8.29
CA PRO A 378 32.67 -8.60 -7.91
C PRO A 378 31.64 -9.35 -7.04
N CYS A 379 30.93 -8.63 -6.16
CA CYS A 379 29.84 -9.24 -5.38
C CYS A 379 28.84 -9.94 -6.32
N THR A 380 28.44 -11.16 -5.98
CA THR A 380 27.41 -11.90 -6.71
C THR A 380 26.08 -11.79 -5.97
N THR A 381 24.98 -11.68 -6.72
CA THR A 381 23.62 -11.71 -6.16
C THR A 381 22.99 -13.06 -6.49
N ALA A 382 22.47 -13.74 -5.48
CA ALA A 382 21.78 -15.02 -5.62
C ALA A 382 20.48 -14.97 -4.81
N PHE A 383 19.45 -15.66 -5.27
CA PHE A 383 18.26 -15.88 -4.46
C PHE A 383 18.48 -17.08 -3.56
N LEU A 384 18.36 -16.89 -2.26
CA LEU A 384 18.44 -17.96 -1.28
C LEU A 384 17.04 -18.27 -0.75
N PRO A 385 16.68 -19.55 -0.53
CA PRO A 385 15.39 -19.89 0.05
C PRO A 385 15.28 -19.33 1.47
N ALA A 386 14.08 -18.90 1.87
CA ALA A 386 13.84 -18.39 3.22
C ALA A 386 14.00 -19.47 4.31
N THR A 387 14.10 -20.75 3.93
CA THR A 387 14.53 -21.84 4.83
C THR A 387 16.01 -21.82 5.20
N ASN A 388 16.84 -21.06 4.48
CA ASN A 388 18.24 -20.87 4.85
C ASN A 388 18.31 -20.17 6.20
N ALA A 389 19.02 -20.75 7.18
CA ALA A 389 19.07 -20.24 8.54
C ALA A 389 19.50 -18.76 8.62
N LYS A 390 20.50 -18.36 7.82
CA LYS A 390 20.98 -16.98 7.78
C LYS A 390 19.91 -16.02 7.24
N VAL A 391 19.29 -16.39 6.12
CA VAL A 391 18.20 -15.59 5.52
C VAL A 391 17.02 -15.46 6.46
N ARG A 392 16.66 -16.55 7.15
CA ARG A 392 15.56 -16.55 8.10
C ARG A 392 15.82 -15.61 9.28
N ASP A 393 17.06 -15.55 9.76
CA ASP A 393 17.44 -14.61 10.82
C ASP A 393 17.43 -13.17 10.30
N GLU A 394 17.92 -12.91 9.08
CA GLU A 394 17.80 -11.59 8.42
C GLU A 394 16.33 -11.15 8.22
N LEU A 395 15.42 -12.07 7.90
CA LEU A 395 13.98 -11.77 7.79
C LEU A 395 13.34 -11.42 9.14
N LYS A 396 13.76 -12.07 10.23
CA LYS A 396 13.30 -11.71 11.59
C LYS A 396 13.82 -10.33 11.99
N ASP A 397 15.09 -10.05 11.73
CA ASP A 397 15.67 -8.73 12.00
C ASP A 397 14.91 -7.64 11.22
N LEU A 398 14.54 -7.93 9.96
CA LEU A 398 13.72 -7.03 9.14
C LEU A 398 12.30 -6.87 9.72
N GLN A 399 11.69 -7.94 10.22
CA GLN A 399 10.38 -7.90 10.87
C GLN A 399 10.41 -7.06 12.16
N ASP A 400 11.43 -7.23 12.99
CA ASP A 400 11.64 -6.45 14.22
C ASP A 400 11.82 -4.96 13.89
N ASP A 401 12.57 -4.62 12.83
CA ASP A 401 12.72 -3.24 12.36
C ASP A 401 11.39 -2.63 11.90
N VAL A 402 10.53 -3.40 11.22
CA VAL A 402 9.18 -2.97 10.81
C VAL A 402 8.29 -2.75 12.04
N LEU A 403 8.31 -3.67 13.01
CA LEU A 403 7.58 -3.52 14.28
C LEU A 403 8.00 -2.26 15.05
N ILE A 404 9.30 -1.98 15.15
CA ILE A 404 9.79 -0.75 15.78
C ILE A 404 9.25 0.50 15.04
N GLY A 405 9.14 0.42 13.72
CA GLY A 405 8.51 1.47 12.91
C GLY A 405 7.02 1.66 13.22
N LEU A 406 6.27 0.56 13.30
CA LEU A 406 4.85 0.56 13.70
C LEU A 406 4.67 1.16 15.09
N ASP A 407 5.42 0.71 16.09
CA ASP A 407 5.36 1.23 17.46
C ASP A 407 5.61 2.74 17.51
N ARG A 408 6.56 3.24 16.70
CA ARG A 408 6.84 4.68 16.60
C ARG A 408 5.72 5.45 15.90
N LEU A 409 5.09 4.87 14.88
CA LEU A 409 3.94 5.46 14.20
C LEU A 409 2.74 5.52 15.14
N GLU A 410 2.49 4.46 15.91
CA GLU A 410 1.42 4.45 16.91
C GLU A 410 1.68 5.45 18.04
N LEU A 411 2.92 5.55 18.53
CA LEU A 411 3.28 6.54 19.53
C LEU A 411 3.09 7.97 18.99
N ALA A 412 3.50 8.22 17.75
CA ALA A 412 3.29 9.50 17.08
C ALA A 412 1.80 9.78 16.87
N ALA A 413 1.01 8.80 16.43
CA ALA A 413 -0.44 8.92 16.30
C ALA A 413 -1.10 9.27 17.62
N ARG A 414 -0.74 8.58 18.72
CA ARG A 414 -1.24 8.87 20.06
C ARG A 414 -0.81 10.26 20.53
N ALA A 415 0.43 10.64 20.28
CA ALA A 415 0.92 11.99 20.59
C ALA A 415 0.13 13.04 19.81
N CYS A 416 -0.18 12.79 18.54
CA CYS A 416 -0.98 13.67 17.71
C CYS A 416 -2.45 13.77 18.17
N ILE A 417 -3.05 12.66 18.56
CA ILE A 417 -4.42 12.65 19.11
C ILE A 417 -4.48 13.39 20.45
N THR A 418 -3.41 13.34 21.25
CA THR A 418 -3.38 13.97 22.59
C THR A 418 -2.89 15.41 22.59
N ALA A 419 -2.05 15.78 21.62
CA ALA A 419 -1.61 17.16 21.41
C ALA A 419 -2.65 17.85 20.53
N GLU A 420 -3.66 18.46 21.13
CA GLU A 420 -4.72 19.23 20.46
C GLU A 420 -4.18 20.30 19.47
N GLU A 421 -2.89 20.68 19.58
CA GLU A 421 -2.20 21.64 18.72
C GLU A 421 -0.99 21.00 18.00
N MET A 422 -1.16 20.75 16.70
CA MET A 422 -0.13 20.45 15.68
C MET A 422 0.57 19.09 15.76
N CYS A 423 0.00 18.12 15.04
CA CYS A 423 0.64 16.86 14.69
C CYS A 423 1.68 17.05 13.57
N GLU A 424 2.89 17.49 13.90
CA GLU A 424 3.98 17.50 12.90
C GLU A 424 4.58 16.10 12.75
N THR A 425 4.01 15.29 11.86
CA THR A 425 4.58 13.98 11.51
C THR A 425 5.84 14.20 10.68
N ASN A 426 7.01 14.07 11.31
CA ASN A 426 8.26 14.11 10.57
C ASN A 426 8.52 12.76 9.88
N ALA A 427 8.04 12.63 8.64
CA ALA A 427 8.25 11.44 7.80
C ALA A 427 9.72 11.02 7.68
N ALA A 428 10.68 11.96 7.82
CA ALA A 428 12.12 11.67 7.77
C ALA A 428 12.65 10.92 9.01
N LEU A 429 11.84 10.73 10.06
CA LEU A 429 12.16 9.87 11.19
C LEU A 429 11.86 8.39 10.92
N TYR A 430 11.13 8.11 9.84
CA TYR A 430 10.75 6.76 9.45
C TYR A 430 11.56 6.35 8.23
N ARG A 431 11.91 5.07 8.20
CA ARG A 431 12.48 4.48 7.00
C ARG A 431 11.34 4.32 5.99
N SER A 432 11.54 4.74 4.75
CA SER A 432 10.48 4.59 3.74
C SER A 432 10.05 3.11 3.67
N PRO A 433 8.74 2.78 3.66
CA PRO A 433 8.25 1.41 3.45
C PRO A 433 8.90 0.73 2.24
N TYR A 434 9.17 1.52 1.20
CA TYR A 434 9.87 1.06 0.01
C TYR A 434 11.27 0.50 0.31
N ALA A 435 12.00 1.10 1.25
CA ALA A 435 13.33 0.64 1.64
C ALA A 435 13.31 -0.73 2.37
N TYR A 436 12.14 -1.19 2.81
CA TYR A 436 11.88 -2.55 3.26
C TYR A 436 11.47 -3.45 2.09
N GLN A 437 10.60 -2.98 1.18
CA GLN A 437 10.15 -3.73 -0.01
C GLN A 437 11.32 -4.28 -0.84
N VAL A 438 12.41 -3.52 -0.95
CA VAL A 438 13.62 -3.97 -1.66
C VAL A 438 14.37 -5.14 -1.00
N ALA A 439 14.10 -5.39 0.28
CA ALA A 439 14.64 -6.51 1.06
C ALA A 439 13.58 -7.60 1.30
N MET A 440 12.37 -7.43 0.78
CA MET A 440 11.30 -8.38 1.01
C MET A 440 11.56 -9.72 0.31
N PRO A 441 11.13 -10.82 0.95
CA PRO A 441 11.09 -12.12 0.31
C PRO A 441 10.16 -12.10 -0.90
N VAL A 442 10.54 -12.84 -1.93
CA VAL A 442 9.78 -13.04 -3.17
C VAL A 442 9.23 -14.45 -3.13
N ARG A 443 8.02 -14.67 -3.64
CA ARG A 443 7.52 -16.04 -3.76
C ARG A 443 8.33 -16.82 -4.79
N THR A 444 8.77 -18.04 -4.44
CA THR A 444 9.63 -18.90 -5.28
C THR A 444 9.04 -19.12 -6.66
N CYS A 445 7.72 -19.23 -6.74
CA CYS A 445 6.97 -19.44 -7.97
C CYS A 445 7.07 -18.29 -9.00
N LEU A 446 7.44 -17.09 -8.57
CA LEU A 446 7.70 -15.97 -9.48
C LEU A 446 9.05 -16.09 -10.18
N LEU A 447 9.94 -16.95 -9.67
CA LEU A 447 11.21 -17.27 -10.28
C LEU A 447 11.05 -18.51 -11.17
N LEU A 448 10.46 -18.34 -12.36
CA LEU A 448 10.38 -19.42 -13.35
C LEU A 448 11.79 -19.76 -13.88
N GLU A 449 12.26 -20.99 -13.61
CA GLU A 449 13.61 -21.49 -13.95
C GLU A 449 13.87 -21.64 -15.47
N ASP A 450 12.82 -21.75 -16.29
CA ASP A 450 12.93 -22.06 -17.74
C ASP A 450 12.89 -20.81 -18.66
N PHE A 451 13.14 -19.62 -18.13
CA PHE A 451 13.07 -18.40 -18.92
C PHE A 451 14.31 -18.22 -19.83
N ASN A 452 14.20 -18.60 -21.12
CA ASN A 452 15.24 -18.34 -22.12
C ASN A 452 15.13 -16.89 -22.66
N PRO A 453 16.08 -15.99 -22.35
CA PRO A 453 16.02 -14.59 -22.78
C PRO A 453 16.15 -14.39 -24.29
N ASP A 454 16.62 -15.38 -25.04
CA ASP A 454 16.73 -15.30 -26.51
C ASP A 454 15.36 -15.38 -27.21
N ASP A 455 14.32 -15.85 -26.52
CA ASP A 455 12.96 -15.89 -27.05
C ASP A 455 12.20 -14.61 -26.67
N ALA A 456 12.60 -13.48 -27.27
CA ALA A 456 11.99 -12.17 -27.05
C ALA A 456 10.47 -12.15 -27.27
N LYS A 457 9.93 -13.09 -28.04
CA LYS A 457 8.49 -13.25 -28.26
C LYS A 457 7.81 -13.90 -27.06
N THR A 458 8.44 -14.91 -26.48
CA THR A 458 8.01 -15.55 -25.23
C THR A 458 8.20 -14.62 -24.04
N TYR A 459 9.23 -13.76 -24.02
CA TYR A 459 9.36 -12.69 -23.01
C TYR A 459 8.27 -11.65 -23.09
N LYS A 460 8.00 -11.15 -24.30
CA LYS A 460 6.90 -10.20 -24.48
C LYS A 460 5.55 -10.84 -24.17
N SER A 461 5.31 -12.08 -24.59
CA SER A 461 4.07 -12.79 -24.26
C SER A 461 3.93 -13.13 -22.79
N ALA A 462 4.99 -13.57 -22.09
CA ALA A 462 4.94 -13.83 -20.65
C ALA A 462 4.83 -12.53 -19.85
N LYS A 463 5.53 -11.47 -20.25
CA LYS A 463 5.35 -10.13 -19.67
C LYS A 463 3.94 -9.63 -19.91
N ASP A 464 3.42 -9.71 -21.13
CA ASP A 464 2.06 -9.28 -21.47
C ASP A 464 1.01 -10.16 -20.78
N GLU A 465 1.25 -11.47 -20.60
CA GLU A 465 0.35 -12.39 -19.90
C GLU A 465 0.37 -12.13 -18.39
N VAL A 466 1.54 -12.02 -17.76
CA VAL A 466 1.66 -11.58 -16.36
C VAL A 466 1.07 -10.17 -16.20
N TYR A 467 1.30 -9.25 -17.13
CA TYR A 467 0.71 -7.91 -17.09
C TYR A 467 -0.82 -7.97 -17.22
N LEU A 468 -1.37 -8.77 -18.14
CA LEU A 468 -2.81 -8.97 -18.30
C LEU A 468 -3.45 -9.72 -17.11
N THR A 469 -2.68 -10.59 -16.45
CA THR A 469 -3.00 -11.33 -15.22
C THR A 469 -2.60 -10.56 -13.96
N VAL A 470 -2.18 -9.31 -14.04
CA VAL A 470 -1.93 -8.46 -12.85
C VAL A 470 -2.75 -7.19 -12.93
N TYR A 471 -3.00 -6.71 -14.15
CA TYR A 471 -3.63 -5.42 -14.43
C TYR A 471 -4.91 -5.55 -15.28
N GLY A 472 -5.34 -6.77 -15.62
CA GLY A 472 -6.49 -7.03 -16.47
C GLY A 472 -6.29 -6.66 -17.95
N ALA A 473 -7.16 -7.19 -18.83
CA ALA A 473 -7.18 -6.78 -20.24
C ALA A 473 -7.84 -5.41 -20.40
N PRO A 474 -7.22 -4.45 -21.13
CA PRO A 474 -7.88 -3.19 -21.42
C PRO A 474 -9.16 -3.48 -22.22
N ILE A 475 -10.31 -3.06 -21.68
CA ILE A 475 -11.60 -3.16 -22.36
C ILE A 475 -11.57 -2.22 -23.56
N ARG A 476 -11.14 -2.72 -24.72
CA ARG A 476 -11.37 -2.06 -26.02
C ARG A 476 -12.66 -2.63 -26.60
N THR A 477 -13.78 -1.95 -26.35
CA THR A 477 -14.96 -2.12 -27.19
C THR A 477 -14.61 -1.69 -28.61
N LYS A 478 -14.88 -2.56 -29.58
CA LYS A 478 -14.41 -2.40 -30.96
C LYS A 478 -15.27 -1.47 -31.81
N GLU A 479 -16.29 -0.85 -31.22
CA GLU A 479 -17.30 -0.09 -31.94
C GLU A 479 -17.77 1.06 -31.03
N GLU A 480 -17.13 2.22 -31.12
CA GLU A 480 -17.72 3.58 -31.15
C GLU A 480 -16.64 4.65 -30.85
N PRO A 481 -16.41 5.63 -31.76
CA PRO A 481 -15.35 6.62 -31.60
C PRO A 481 -15.66 7.82 -30.71
N ASP A 482 -16.82 7.91 -30.06
CA ASP A 482 -17.22 9.09 -29.29
C ASP A 482 -18.04 8.72 -28.05
N GLU A 483 -17.41 8.23 -26.98
CA GLU A 483 -17.94 8.38 -25.61
C GLU A 483 -16.80 8.14 -24.61
N GLN A 484 -16.23 9.25 -24.14
CA GLN A 484 -15.17 9.29 -23.12
C GLN A 484 -15.82 9.68 -21.80
N GLU A 485 -16.71 8.83 -21.29
CA GLU A 485 -17.30 8.98 -19.95
C GLU A 485 -17.31 7.61 -19.28
N HIS A 486 -16.36 7.41 -18.36
CA HIS A 486 -16.52 6.84 -17.03
C HIS A 486 -15.12 6.75 -16.41
N GLY A 487 -14.78 7.76 -15.59
CA GLY A 487 -13.68 7.66 -14.64
C GLY A 487 -14.04 6.60 -13.60
N GLY A 488 -13.49 5.39 -13.76
CA GLY A 488 -13.41 4.42 -12.69
C GLY A 488 -12.33 4.83 -11.67
N PRO A 489 -12.39 4.31 -10.44
CA PRO A 489 -11.38 4.59 -9.43
C PRO A 489 -10.03 4.05 -9.91
N LEU A 490 -9.09 4.96 -10.12
CA LEU A 490 -7.67 4.63 -10.27
C LEU A 490 -7.06 4.66 -8.87
N ILE A 491 -6.33 3.59 -8.54
CA ILE A 491 -5.52 3.35 -7.33
C ILE A 491 -6.28 2.52 -6.27
N GLU A 492 -6.12 1.18 -6.32
CA GLU A 492 -5.80 0.27 -5.19
C GLU A 492 -5.98 -1.24 -5.47
N GLU A 493 -6.49 -1.65 -6.63
CA GLU A 493 -6.47 -3.07 -7.02
C GLU A 493 -5.13 -3.45 -7.66
N PHE A 494 -4.11 -3.72 -6.85
CA PHE A 494 -2.86 -4.31 -7.34
C PHE A 494 -2.56 -5.58 -6.53
N PHE A 495 -2.50 -6.72 -7.23
CA PHE A 495 -1.91 -8.01 -6.82
C PHE A 495 -2.77 -9.23 -6.36
N PRO A 496 -4.10 -9.36 -6.56
CA PRO A 496 -4.77 -10.64 -6.25
C PRO A 496 -4.47 -11.76 -7.26
N GLU A 497 -4.04 -11.43 -8.49
CA GLU A 497 -3.94 -12.42 -9.59
C GLU A 497 -2.54 -13.07 -9.75
N ILE A 498 -1.51 -12.58 -9.06
CA ILE A 498 -0.15 -13.20 -9.07
C ILE A 498 -0.17 -14.60 -8.42
N GLU A 499 -1.04 -14.84 -7.43
CA GLU A 499 -1.14 -16.14 -6.77
C GLU A 499 -1.58 -17.29 -7.70
N LEU A 500 -2.31 -16.98 -8.79
CA LEU A 500 -2.83 -17.98 -9.73
C LEU A 500 -1.75 -18.61 -10.62
N ALA A 501 -0.67 -17.89 -10.95
CA ALA A 501 0.41 -18.40 -11.81
C ALA A 501 1.36 -19.36 -11.09
N CYS A 502 1.31 -19.40 -9.76
CA CYS A 502 2.42 -19.82 -8.94
C CYS A 502 2.49 -21.31 -8.58
N ASN A 503 1.41 -22.08 -8.76
CA ASN A 503 1.30 -23.41 -8.12
C ASN A 503 1.18 -24.59 -9.10
N GLY A 504 1.84 -24.47 -10.26
CA GLY A 504 2.22 -25.62 -11.09
C GLY A 504 3.44 -26.36 -10.51
N ALA A 505 3.47 -27.69 -10.59
CA ALA A 505 4.36 -28.59 -9.87
C ALA A 505 5.87 -28.23 -9.85
N GLY A 506 6.40 -28.09 -8.62
CA GLY A 506 7.75 -28.49 -8.16
C GLY A 506 8.94 -28.19 -9.07
N LEU A 507 9.54 -27.00 -8.91
CA LEU A 507 10.88 -26.70 -9.40
C LEU A 507 11.92 -27.31 -8.45
N SER A 508 12.74 -28.21 -8.97
CA SER A 508 13.87 -28.82 -8.26
C SER A 508 15.14 -28.66 -9.10
N GLY A 509 15.49 -27.42 -9.43
CA GLY A 509 16.68 -27.07 -10.22
C GLY A 509 17.55 -26.03 -9.53
N THR A 510 18.56 -26.43 -8.76
CA THR A 510 19.50 -25.50 -8.08
C THR A 510 20.52 -24.82 -9.03
N SER A 511 20.25 -24.73 -10.34
CA SER A 511 21.23 -24.24 -11.33
C SER A 511 20.74 -23.04 -12.15
N GLY A 512 21.22 -21.85 -11.79
CA GLY A 512 21.43 -20.72 -12.71
C GLY A 512 20.27 -19.71 -12.88
N VAL A 513 20.01 -18.88 -11.87
CA VAL A 513 18.91 -17.90 -11.80
C VAL A 513 19.17 -16.58 -12.58
N SER A 514 20.00 -16.57 -13.62
CA SER A 514 20.37 -15.31 -14.30
C SER A 514 19.22 -14.64 -15.07
N GLY A 515 18.12 -15.36 -15.35
CA GLY A 515 17.00 -14.87 -16.17
C GLY A 515 15.81 -14.23 -15.44
N ALA A 516 15.65 -14.44 -14.12
CA ALA A 516 14.46 -13.99 -13.38
C ALA A 516 14.55 -12.55 -12.86
N LEU A 517 15.78 -12.02 -12.71
CA LEU A 517 16.05 -10.67 -12.20
C LEU A 517 15.40 -9.52 -13.00
N PRO A 518 15.33 -9.53 -14.35
CA PRO A 518 14.79 -8.41 -15.13
C PRO A 518 13.27 -8.20 -14.96
N ILE A 519 12.49 -9.29 -14.86
CA ILE A 519 11.03 -9.20 -14.65
C ILE A 519 10.75 -8.67 -13.25
N PHE A 520 11.45 -9.21 -12.25
CA PHE A 520 11.36 -8.76 -10.87
C PHE A 520 11.77 -7.29 -10.70
N ALA A 521 12.86 -6.87 -11.35
CA ALA A 521 13.31 -5.48 -11.37
C ALA A 521 12.27 -4.53 -11.98
N SER A 522 11.59 -4.95 -13.04
CA SER A 522 10.55 -4.16 -13.68
C SER A 522 9.29 -4.07 -12.80
N MET A 523 8.83 -5.20 -12.24
CA MET A 523 7.58 -5.25 -11.46
C MET A 523 7.68 -4.59 -10.09
N MET A 524 8.72 -4.90 -9.31
CA MET A 524 8.80 -4.46 -7.91
C MET A 524 9.37 -3.05 -7.76
N ILE A 525 10.02 -2.51 -8.80
CA ILE A 525 10.76 -1.27 -8.69
C ILE A 525 10.45 -0.29 -9.80
N GLU A 526 10.56 -0.70 -11.05
CA GLU A 526 10.33 0.23 -12.15
C GLU A 526 8.87 0.70 -12.16
N GLU A 527 7.91 -0.21 -12.12
CA GLU A 527 6.47 0.08 -12.13
C GLU A 527 6.00 0.70 -10.81
N THR A 528 6.48 0.21 -9.65
CA THR A 528 6.13 0.77 -8.34
C THR A 528 6.70 2.19 -8.14
N ALA A 529 7.95 2.44 -8.55
CA ALA A 529 8.55 3.78 -8.50
C ALA A 529 7.94 4.72 -9.54
N LYS A 530 7.65 4.26 -10.76
CA LYS A 530 6.98 5.07 -11.78
C LYS A 530 5.55 5.42 -11.37
N GLY A 531 4.78 4.47 -10.84
CA GLY A 531 3.40 4.68 -10.41
C GLY A 531 3.27 5.64 -9.22
N ARG A 532 4.09 5.48 -8.18
CA ARG A 532 4.00 6.31 -6.96
C ARG A 532 4.71 7.67 -7.10
N CYS A 533 5.72 7.79 -7.95
CA CYS A 533 6.47 9.04 -8.15
C CYS A 533 6.08 9.82 -9.41
N ALA A 534 5.07 9.37 -10.18
CA ALA A 534 4.60 10.03 -11.40
C ALA A 534 4.16 11.50 -11.19
N LEU A 535 3.74 11.85 -9.97
CA LEU A 535 3.23 13.20 -9.66
C LEU A 535 4.32 14.14 -9.11
N SER A 536 5.30 13.63 -8.36
CA SER A 536 6.42 14.40 -7.80
C SER A 536 7.48 13.48 -7.15
N SER A 537 8.76 13.87 -7.21
CA SER A 537 9.85 13.25 -6.44
C SER A 537 9.78 13.55 -4.93
N LEU A 538 8.85 14.42 -4.50
CA LEU A 538 8.60 14.79 -3.10
C LEU A 538 7.37 14.09 -2.51
N THR A 539 6.70 13.21 -3.27
CA THR A 539 5.61 12.39 -2.73
C THR A 539 6.18 11.47 -1.63
N PRO A 540 5.57 11.45 -0.42
CA PRO A 540 6.00 10.54 0.65
C PRO A 540 6.11 9.10 0.13
N GLY A 541 7.25 8.46 0.37
CA GLY A 541 7.54 7.10 -0.10
C GLY A 541 8.36 6.99 -1.39
N CYS A 542 8.63 8.10 -2.11
CA CYS A 542 9.56 8.09 -3.24
C CYS A 542 11.01 7.85 -2.81
N LEU A 543 11.74 7.04 -3.59
CA LEU A 543 13.15 6.77 -3.32
C LEU A 543 14.03 7.98 -3.62
N SER A 544 15.03 8.24 -2.76
CA SER A 544 16.13 9.11 -3.14
C SER A 544 17.00 8.43 -4.21
N ASN A 545 17.69 9.20 -5.05
CA ASN A 545 18.65 8.64 -6.03
C ASN A 545 19.71 7.73 -5.37
N ALA A 546 20.04 7.99 -4.09
CA ALA A 546 20.94 7.14 -3.32
C ALA A 546 20.31 5.79 -2.97
N ASP A 547 19.02 5.77 -2.60
CA ASP A 547 18.28 4.54 -2.30
C ASP A 547 18.03 3.71 -3.55
N ILE A 548 17.70 4.37 -4.67
CA ILE A 548 17.64 3.73 -5.99
C ILE A 548 19.02 3.13 -6.26
N ALA A 549 20.11 3.91 -6.29
CA ALA A 549 21.46 3.38 -6.57
C ALA A 549 21.89 2.22 -5.66
N ALA A 550 21.61 2.30 -4.35
CA ALA A 550 21.90 1.24 -3.38
C ALA A 550 21.12 -0.05 -3.65
N TRP A 551 19.91 0.03 -4.21
CA TRP A 551 19.21 -1.16 -4.67
C TRP A 551 19.84 -1.75 -5.93
N GLY A 552 20.24 -0.90 -6.89
CA GLY A 552 20.92 -1.36 -8.10
C GLY A 552 22.15 -2.14 -7.83
N GLU A 553 22.97 -1.63 -6.93
CA GLU A 553 24.15 -2.33 -6.48
C GLU A 553 23.81 -3.69 -5.85
N ARG A 554 22.68 -3.81 -5.12
CA ARG A 554 22.25 -5.08 -4.51
C ARG A 554 21.86 -6.12 -5.54
N ILE A 555 21.13 -5.75 -6.59
CA ILE A 555 20.80 -6.67 -7.70
C ILE A 555 21.94 -6.83 -8.71
N GLY A 556 23.14 -6.33 -8.38
CA GLY A 556 24.32 -6.47 -9.21
C GLY A 556 24.43 -5.44 -10.33
N HIS A 557 23.49 -4.52 -10.49
CA HIS A 557 23.60 -3.40 -11.43
C HIS A 557 24.51 -2.30 -10.88
N GLN A 558 25.08 -1.50 -11.77
CA GLN A 558 25.86 -0.32 -11.41
C GLN A 558 25.23 0.91 -12.06
N SER A 559 25.09 1.99 -11.29
CA SER A 559 24.62 3.27 -11.82
C SER A 559 25.78 4.05 -12.44
N ILE A 560 25.54 4.61 -13.62
CA ILE A 560 26.41 5.58 -14.27
C ILE A 560 25.66 6.91 -14.22
N LEU A 561 26.26 7.90 -13.56
CA LEU A 561 25.71 9.25 -13.57
C LEU A 561 26.04 9.92 -14.91
N LEU A 562 25.02 10.19 -15.71
CA LEU A 562 25.12 11.01 -16.91
C LEU A 562 24.95 12.48 -16.48
N THR A 563 26.04 13.22 -16.62
CA THR A 563 26.19 14.59 -16.13
C THR A 563 25.81 15.65 -17.17
N SER A 564 25.49 15.25 -18.40
CA SER A 564 25.08 16.16 -19.47
C SER A 564 24.03 15.57 -20.40
N ALA A 565 23.20 16.42 -21.02
CA ALA A 565 22.28 16.02 -22.10
C ALA A 565 22.99 15.24 -23.21
N LYS A 566 24.25 15.59 -23.49
CA LYS A 566 25.05 15.00 -24.54
C LYS A 566 25.44 13.55 -24.24
N GLU A 567 25.72 13.23 -22.97
CA GLU A 567 25.96 11.85 -22.54
C GLU A 567 24.67 11.01 -22.63
N VAL A 568 23.51 11.62 -22.37
CA VAL A 568 22.20 10.99 -22.54
C VAL A 568 21.92 10.69 -24.01
N GLU A 569 22.06 11.70 -24.88
CA GLU A 569 21.87 11.56 -26.33
C GLU A 569 22.86 10.55 -26.94
N ALA A 570 24.10 10.52 -26.45
CA ALA A 570 25.11 9.55 -26.86
C ALA A 570 24.71 8.11 -26.54
N VAL A 571 24.21 7.87 -25.33
CA VAL A 571 23.74 6.55 -24.91
C VAL A 571 22.52 6.13 -25.75
N ILE A 572 21.57 7.04 -25.98
CA ILE A 572 20.37 6.79 -26.82
C ILE A 572 20.76 6.52 -28.28
N ALA A 573 21.71 7.27 -28.83
CA ALA A 573 22.17 7.08 -30.20
C ALA A 573 22.92 5.75 -30.36
N ALA A 574 23.79 5.40 -29.43
CA ALA A 574 24.51 4.13 -29.43
C ALA A 574 23.57 2.92 -29.25
N ALA A 575 22.54 3.08 -28.44
CA ALA A 575 21.44 2.13 -28.28
C ALA A 575 20.67 1.84 -29.58
N ALA A 576 20.57 2.83 -30.46
CA ALA A 576 19.85 2.73 -31.73
C ALA A 576 20.67 2.09 -32.86
N GLU A 577 22.00 1.93 -32.71
CA GLU A 577 22.84 1.35 -33.76
C GLU A 577 22.64 -0.18 -33.89
N PRO A 578 22.59 -0.71 -35.13
CA PRO A 578 22.44 -2.14 -35.35
C PRO A 578 23.65 -2.92 -34.81
N GLN A 579 23.41 -3.77 -33.81
CA GLN A 579 24.43 -4.51 -33.04
C GLN A 579 25.40 -5.39 -33.85
N GLN A 580 25.17 -5.60 -35.16
CA GLN A 580 26.09 -6.33 -36.03
C GLN A 580 27.50 -5.70 -36.14
N ALA A 581 27.64 -4.44 -35.71
CA ALA A 581 28.92 -3.73 -35.66
C ALA A 581 29.65 -3.82 -34.31
N LEU A 582 29.00 -4.33 -33.25
CA LEU A 582 29.58 -4.38 -31.91
C LEU A 582 30.32 -5.71 -31.69
N SER A 583 31.37 -5.71 -30.86
CA SER A 583 32.13 -6.92 -30.51
C SER A 583 31.24 -7.98 -29.82
N SER A 584 31.68 -9.24 -29.79
CA SER A 584 30.93 -10.37 -29.21
C SER A 584 30.48 -10.13 -27.75
N ASP A 585 31.18 -9.29 -27.00
CA ASP A 585 30.87 -8.99 -25.61
C ASP A 585 29.68 -8.01 -25.47
N ALA A 586 29.40 -7.20 -26.50
CA ALA A 586 28.30 -6.24 -26.52
C ALA A 586 26.95 -6.87 -26.94
N ALA A 587 26.97 -8.07 -27.54
CA ALA A 587 25.75 -8.82 -27.86
C ALA A 587 24.94 -9.18 -26.59
N ASN A 588 25.61 -9.31 -25.45
CA ASN A 588 24.98 -9.55 -24.15
C ASN A 588 24.31 -8.30 -23.53
N CYS A 589 24.45 -7.13 -24.16
CA CYS A 589 23.91 -5.85 -23.67
C CYS A 589 22.61 -5.46 -24.38
N ALA A 590 21.72 -6.43 -24.60
CA ALA A 590 20.46 -6.25 -25.32
C ALA A 590 19.53 -5.19 -24.69
N PHE A 591 19.68 -4.89 -23.39
CA PHE A 591 18.90 -3.86 -22.69
C PHE A 591 19.12 -2.45 -23.25
N LEU A 592 20.24 -2.20 -23.94
CA LEU A 592 20.48 -0.91 -24.60
C LEU A 592 19.45 -0.60 -25.69
N LYS A 593 18.73 -1.59 -26.24
CA LYS A 593 17.72 -1.36 -27.31
C LYS A 593 16.56 -0.45 -26.89
N ASP A 594 16.37 -0.23 -25.59
CA ASP A 594 15.29 0.59 -25.04
C ASP A 594 15.84 1.54 -23.97
N ALA A 595 16.89 2.31 -24.32
CA ALA A 595 17.61 3.16 -23.37
C ALA A 595 16.70 4.14 -22.59
N ASP A 596 15.58 4.56 -23.18
CA ASP A 596 14.58 5.42 -22.53
C ASP A 596 13.94 4.76 -21.29
N SER A 597 13.85 3.42 -21.26
CA SER A 597 13.35 2.69 -20.08
C SER A 597 14.34 2.66 -18.91
N TRP A 598 15.63 2.90 -19.16
CA TRP A 598 16.73 2.81 -18.18
C TRP A 598 17.29 4.17 -17.73
N LEU A 599 16.79 5.27 -18.31
CA LEU A 599 17.15 6.63 -17.95
C LEU A 599 16.22 7.14 -16.86
N ILE A 600 16.73 7.24 -15.64
CA ILE A 600 15.99 7.82 -14.51
C ILE A 600 16.37 9.30 -14.43
N GLY A 601 15.42 10.18 -14.78
CA GLY A 601 15.55 11.63 -14.70
C GLY A 601 14.61 12.23 -13.65
N ASP A 602 15.03 13.33 -13.04
CA ASP A 602 14.23 14.11 -12.09
C ASP A 602 13.28 15.04 -12.87
N PRO A 603 11.93 14.94 -12.70
CA PRO A 603 10.99 15.81 -13.41
C PRO A 603 11.20 17.27 -12.99
N GLY A 604 11.81 18.07 -13.86
CA GLY A 604 11.92 19.53 -13.70
C GLY A 604 13.31 20.08 -13.37
N THR A 605 14.37 19.26 -13.28
CA THR A 605 15.75 19.76 -13.18
C THR A 605 16.51 19.59 -14.50
N GLN A 606 17.39 20.55 -14.81
CA GLN A 606 18.29 20.45 -15.98
C GLN A 606 19.42 19.46 -15.66
N LEU A 607 19.09 18.16 -15.79
CA LEU A 607 19.95 17.01 -16.08
C LEU A 607 21.00 16.61 -15.04
N LYS A 608 20.61 15.61 -14.23
CA LYS A 608 21.45 14.45 -13.87
C LYS A 608 20.61 13.20 -14.08
N THR A 609 20.98 12.38 -15.05
CA THR A 609 20.23 11.16 -15.38
C THR A 609 21.08 9.97 -14.96
N SER A 610 20.55 9.03 -14.19
CA SER A 610 21.29 7.80 -13.87
C SER A 610 20.94 6.71 -14.88
N LEU A 611 21.95 6.10 -15.49
CA LEU A 611 21.80 4.92 -16.35
C LEU A 611 22.22 3.67 -15.59
N TRP A 612 21.42 2.62 -15.71
CA TRP A 612 21.60 1.38 -14.96
C TRP A 612 22.12 0.26 -15.83
N VAL A 613 23.31 -0.22 -15.51
CA VAL A 613 24.07 -1.09 -16.42
C VAL A 613 24.53 -2.35 -15.68
N PRO A 614 24.21 -3.56 -16.17
CA PRO A 614 24.82 -4.79 -15.68
C PRO A 614 26.35 -4.72 -15.75
N PRO A 615 27.12 -5.31 -14.81
CA PRO A 615 28.57 -5.15 -14.75
C PRO A 615 29.28 -5.61 -16.02
N ILE A 616 28.76 -6.68 -16.64
CA ILE A 616 29.26 -7.21 -17.92
C ILE A 616 29.16 -6.19 -19.07
N CYS A 617 28.22 -5.25 -18.99
CA CYS A 617 27.97 -4.22 -19.97
C CYS A 617 28.63 -2.89 -19.65
N MET A 618 29.23 -2.76 -18.46
CA MET A 618 29.84 -1.52 -17.98
C MET A 618 30.98 -1.04 -18.88
N GLY A 619 31.82 -1.96 -19.37
CA GLY A 619 32.91 -1.63 -20.29
C GLY A 619 32.39 -1.02 -21.60
N THR A 620 31.39 -1.67 -22.21
CA THR A 620 30.76 -1.23 -23.44
C THR A 620 30.11 0.14 -23.29
N VAL A 621 29.32 0.36 -22.22
CA VAL A 621 28.65 1.65 -22.02
C VAL A 621 29.65 2.78 -21.75
N LYS A 622 30.69 2.54 -20.93
CA LYS A 622 31.75 3.53 -20.71
C LYS A 622 32.49 3.87 -22.00
N GLN A 623 32.76 2.87 -22.83
CA GLN A 623 33.40 3.09 -24.13
C GLN A 623 32.51 3.94 -25.05
N LEU A 624 31.20 3.66 -25.13
CA LEU A 624 30.26 4.46 -25.92
C LEU A 624 30.18 5.91 -25.45
N ILE A 625 30.17 6.14 -24.13
CA ILE A 625 30.20 7.50 -23.55
C ILE A 625 31.50 8.21 -23.93
N ASN A 626 32.64 7.54 -23.85
CA ASN A 626 33.94 8.11 -24.21
C ASN A 626 34.03 8.41 -25.71
N ASP A 627 33.59 7.50 -26.57
CA ASP A 627 33.61 7.66 -28.03
C ASP A 627 32.71 8.84 -28.47
N ALA A 628 31.58 9.03 -27.81
CA ALA A 628 30.72 10.18 -28.04
C ALA A 628 31.33 11.50 -27.54
N ALA A 629 32.09 11.47 -26.44
CA ALA A 629 32.84 12.63 -25.97
C ALA A 629 33.95 13.03 -26.96
N GLU A 630 34.66 12.04 -27.53
CA GLU A 630 35.75 12.25 -28.48
C GLU A 630 35.27 12.73 -29.86
N THR A 631 34.22 12.12 -30.41
CA THR A 631 33.65 12.50 -31.72
C THR A 631 33.08 13.92 -31.75
N ALA A 632 32.70 14.44 -30.58
CA ALA A 632 32.10 15.75 -30.48
C ALA A 632 33.09 16.88 -30.12
N ALA A 633 34.34 16.55 -29.78
CA ALA A 633 35.41 17.53 -29.60
C ALA A 633 35.78 18.29 -30.90
N PRO A 634 35.92 17.64 -32.09
CA PRO A 634 36.24 18.37 -33.31
C PRO A 634 35.07 19.17 -33.88
N ALA A 635 33.82 18.75 -33.66
CA ALA A 635 32.64 19.50 -34.11
C ALA A 635 32.48 20.84 -33.37
N ALA A 636 32.81 20.89 -32.07
CA ALA A 636 32.83 22.12 -31.29
C ALA A 636 33.94 23.09 -31.75
N ALA A 637 35.13 22.56 -32.07
CA ALA A 637 36.24 23.35 -32.60
C ALA A 637 35.91 23.97 -33.97
N VAL A 638 35.24 23.23 -34.86
CA VAL A 638 34.77 23.74 -36.16
C VAL A 638 33.65 24.77 -36.00
N MET A 639 32.78 24.63 -35.00
CA MET A 639 31.74 25.62 -34.70
C MET A 639 32.31 26.92 -34.12
N GLU A 640 33.30 26.85 -33.23
CA GLU A 640 34.03 28.03 -32.74
C GLU A 640 34.81 28.73 -33.86
N GLU A 641 35.44 27.96 -34.76
CA GLU A 641 36.14 28.52 -35.92
C GLU A 641 35.16 29.19 -36.90
N SER A 642 33.96 28.60 -37.08
CA SER A 642 32.88 29.17 -37.89
C SER A 642 32.25 30.43 -37.26
N LEU A 643 32.11 30.48 -35.94
CA LEU A 643 31.63 31.65 -35.21
C LEU A 643 32.66 32.79 -35.24
N SER A 644 33.96 32.47 -35.13
CA SER A 644 35.03 33.46 -35.26
C SER A 644 35.14 34.05 -36.68
N ALA A 645 34.76 33.28 -37.71
CA ALA A 645 34.70 33.73 -39.10
C ALA A 645 33.45 34.58 -39.42
N ILE A 646 32.43 34.57 -38.56
CA ILE A 646 31.23 35.41 -38.69
C ILE A 646 31.43 36.78 -38.00
N GLU A 647 32.38 36.88 -37.07
CA GLU A 647 32.67 38.12 -36.32
C GLU A 647 33.86 38.95 -36.87
N GLY A 648 34.52 38.50 -37.95
CA GLY A 648 35.57 39.24 -38.67
C GLY A 648 35.13 39.69 -40.05
#